data_AF-A0A7J4DCR3-F1
#
_entry.id   AF-A0A7J4DCR3-F1
#
_cell.length_a   1.000
_cell.length_b   1.000
_cell.length_c   1.000
_cell.angle_alpha   90.00
_cell.angle_beta   90.00
_cell.angle_gamma   90.00
#
_symmetry.space_group_name_H-M   'P 1'
#
loop_
_entity.id
_entity.type
_entity.pdbx_description
1 polymer ?
#
loop_
_entity_poly.entity_id
_entity_poly.type
_entity_poly.pdbx_seq_one_letter_code
_entity_poly.pdbx_strand_id
1 'polypeptide(L)'
;MPIGMADDGVARSLFLAGLMLVSVFLGVLFFDIQDEGGNLAPVIEGDIPPNILIGSVDSVFLRIYDEEMAGLTLEVSLDGDEIDDELDSDGKLVIDISQLGVGSHTIKVVAIDSLGQESKWTAAFMIEYPDEGYTVIVVSTNEIVVEQGNSTTVSGVLVHQSMGTCELEWSDGNISQFSLTLPFDVEGRFDLGFSNIQENLTISILGTCGTWVDSSELEVIGIVVTEPDPVRGCTDPEASNHDENAEEDDGSCEYDEPEPTTGCTDPAANNYDENAEEDDDSCEYDEEPRAETGSDEWWSQILHCDDSSTPLVDDYNTTGHDGWLCSLSFSTNETHIQIVTNGLPNHDFHSGPGCCASQQDTAWVIPLEPTNETECNPIASSEGCTMAPERGPVAFAVNGVAIYGPEDGPGGDAVAGQEGAYEEDRQNVWLGLCHGHSGPGGEYHYHADGNCIHWHPEGEQTWLNYSIESSRNVTEHSPIVGFALDGYPIYGFVGWDDDGEVVEVTSSYRLKDGETGYNGIDDYEYIADLGDLDACNGQWGPTPDYPDGIYHYHTTWVNGEGGIGFPYFLLCYQGVVEEGEDPCAGFGVTWGPGIGPPPEGCDQGPGGGGQGGGGQGGGQQSSSTSSLIAIPAESPPPISGAALLIAVAAVGIRALASGEAARGQAGTTRGCHPVPV
;
A
#
# COMPACT_ATOMS: atom_id res chain seq x y z
N MET A 1 44.68 10.29 -69.80
CA MET A 1 44.89 11.72 -69.47
C MET A 1 43.68 12.24 -68.73
N PRO A 2 43.81 13.17 -67.78
CA PRO A 2 42.79 13.43 -66.77
C PRO A 2 41.97 14.72 -66.99
N ILE A 3 40.75 14.70 -66.45
CA ILE A 3 39.95 15.84 -65.98
C ILE A 3 39.12 15.28 -64.81
N GLY A 4 38.95 15.92 -63.66
CA GLY A 4 39.52 17.16 -63.13
C GLY A 4 38.82 17.44 -61.79
N MET A 5 39.57 17.52 -60.69
CA MET A 5 39.01 17.44 -59.32
C MET A 5 38.70 18.85 -58.77
N ALA A 6 37.46 19.07 -58.33
CA ALA A 6 36.97 20.30 -57.69
C ALA A 6 35.58 20.04 -57.06
N ASP A 7 35.13 20.70 -55.98
CA ASP A 7 35.86 21.37 -54.88
C ASP A 7 34.92 21.58 -53.68
N ASP A 8 34.60 20.50 -52.96
CA ASP A 8 33.60 20.50 -51.88
C ASP A 8 34.01 21.30 -50.63
N GLY A 9 35.25 21.80 -50.57
CA GLY A 9 35.71 22.66 -49.48
C GLY A 9 35.00 24.02 -49.49
N VAL A 10 34.81 24.62 -50.67
CA VAL A 10 34.30 26.00 -50.81
C VAL A 10 32.87 26.13 -50.29
N ALA A 11 32.01 25.14 -50.54
CA ALA A 11 30.62 25.15 -50.08
C ALA A 11 30.52 25.08 -48.54
N ARG A 12 31.33 24.21 -47.90
CA ARG A 12 31.36 24.09 -46.44
C ARG A 12 31.98 25.32 -45.77
N SER A 13 33.03 25.90 -46.35
CA SER A 13 33.61 27.16 -45.85
C SER A 13 32.66 28.36 -45.99
N LEU A 14 31.86 28.44 -47.06
CA LEU A 14 30.84 29.48 -47.20
C LEU A 14 29.68 29.32 -46.20
N PHE A 15 29.25 28.09 -45.92
CA PHE A 15 28.22 27.84 -44.90
C PHE A 15 28.72 28.20 -43.48
N LEU A 16 29.95 27.80 -43.12
CA LEU A 16 30.56 28.16 -41.85
C LEU A 16 30.83 29.67 -41.73
N ALA A 17 31.26 30.34 -42.80
CA ALA A 17 31.40 31.79 -42.82
C ALA A 17 30.04 32.51 -42.70
N GLY A 18 28.98 31.94 -43.28
CA GLY A 18 27.61 32.42 -43.11
C GLY A 18 27.14 32.31 -41.65
N LEU A 19 27.37 31.16 -41.01
CA LEU A 19 27.06 30.95 -39.59
C LEU A 19 27.85 31.87 -38.66
N MET A 20 29.14 32.07 -38.92
CA MET A 20 29.98 33.01 -38.17
C MET A 20 29.57 34.48 -38.39
N LEU A 21 29.11 34.85 -39.58
CA LEU A 21 28.56 36.19 -39.81
C LEU A 21 27.21 36.37 -39.11
N VAL A 22 26.33 35.35 -39.12
CA VAL A 22 25.04 35.41 -38.41
C VAL A 22 25.24 35.46 -36.88
N SER A 23 26.19 34.70 -36.31
CA SER A 23 26.49 34.77 -34.88
C SER A 23 27.17 36.08 -34.49
N VAL A 24 28.03 36.66 -35.35
CA VAL A 24 28.57 38.02 -35.14
C VAL A 24 27.49 39.09 -35.24
N PHE A 25 26.53 38.99 -36.19
CA PHE A 25 25.44 39.96 -36.28
C PHE A 25 24.39 39.81 -35.16
N LEU A 26 24.14 38.60 -34.65
CA LEU A 26 23.34 38.38 -33.43
C LEU A 26 24.08 38.89 -32.19
N GLY A 27 25.39 38.67 -32.08
CA GLY A 27 26.22 39.23 -31.01
C GLY A 27 26.24 40.77 -31.03
N VAL A 28 26.36 41.39 -32.20
CA VAL A 28 26.30 42.85 -32.37
C VAL A 28 24.89 43.41 -32.08
N LEU A 29 23.82 42.66 -32.36
CA LEU A 29 22.46 43.02 -31.96
C LEU A 29 22.23 42.98 -30.44
N PHE A 30 23.10 42.30 -29.68
CA PHE A 30 23.12 42.33 -28.21
C PHE A 30 24.18 43.27 -27.61
N PHE A 31 25.03 43.91 -28.42
CA PHE A 31 26.15 44.75 -27.97
C PHE A 31 26.20 46.16 -28.60
N ASP A 32 25.08 46.67 -29.10
CA ASP A 32 24.93 48.10 -29.45
C ASP A 32 23.61 48.71 -28.94
N ILE A 33 23.23 48.34 -27.71
CA ILE A 33 22.53 49.24 -26.79
C ILE A 33 23.56 49.65 -25.75
N GLN A 34 24.33 50.70 -26.07
CA GLN A 34 24.87 51.57 -25.03
C GLN A 34 23.73 52.44 -24.53
N ASP A 35 22.93 51.92 -23.60
CA ASP A 35 22.17 52.80 -22.73
C ASP A 35 23.18 53.56 -21.86
N GLU A 36 22.98 54.87 -21.67
CA GLU A 36 23.89 55.65 -20.82
C GLU A 36 23.69 55.18 -19.38
N GLY A 37 24.75 54.64 -18.75
CA GLY A 37 24.67 53.86 -17.51
C GLY A 37 23.79 54.47 -16.43
N GLY A 38 22.56 53.97 -16.33
CA GLY A 38 21.65 54.23 -15.22
C GLY A 38 22.02 53.37 -14.03
N ASN A 39 21.84 53.90 -12.82
CA ASN A 39 21.99 53.13 -11.59
C ASN A 39 21.01 51.95 -11.62
N LEU A 40 21.50 50.73 -11.39
CA LEU A 40 20.63 49.57 -11.23
C LEU A 40 20.28 49.37 -9.75
N ALA A 41 19.37 48.45 -9.46
CA ALA A 41 19.12 48.06 -8.07
C ALA A 41 20.26 47.11 -7.62
N PRO A 42 20.72 47.21 -6.35
CA PRO A 42 21.84 46.42 -5.85
C PRO A 42 21.55 44.91 -5.96
N VAL A 43 22.51 44.10 -6.36
CA VAL A 43 22.34 42.65 -6.52
C VAL A 43 22.83 41.93 -5.27
N ILE A 44 21.98 41.11 -4.65
CA ILE A 44 22.33 40.27 -3.50
C ILE A 44 22.50 38.82 -3.97
N GLU A 45 23.70 38.28 -3.81
CA GLU A 45 24.02 36.87 -4.01
C GLU A 45 24.24 36.17 -2.67
N GLY A 46 23.66 34.99 -2.49
CA GLY A 46 23.77 34.21 -1.26
C GLY A 46 23.49 32.74 -1.53
N ASP A 47 24.30 31.88 -0.94
CA ASP A 47 24.19 30.42 -1.00
C ASP A 47 24.32 29.91 0.44
N ILE A 48 23.18 29.60 1.06
CA ILE A 48 23.08 29.05 2.42
C ILE A 48 22.50 27.64 2.27
N PRO A 49 23.17 26.59 2.80
CA PRO A 49 22.62 25.24 2.81
C PRO A 49 21.25 25.20 3.49
N PRO A 50 20.26 24.47 2.95
CA PRO A 50 18.91 24.41 3.53
C PRO A 50 18.91 23.75 4.92
N ASN A 51 19.89 22.89 5.22
CA ASN A 51 20.07 22.23 6.51
C ASN A 51 21.51 22.46 6.98
N ILE A 52 21.69 22.78 8.26
CA ILE A 52 22.98 23.04 8.92
C ILE A 52 23.02 22.26 10.24
N LEU A 53 24.04 21.45 10.50
CA LEU A 53 24.18 20.79 11.81
C LEU A 53 24.61 21.82 12.87
N ILE A 54 24.01 21.79 14.05
CA ILE A 54 24.34 22.73 15.14
C ILE A 54 25.84 22.69 15.47
N GLY A 55 26.48 23.87 15.51
CA GLY A 55 27.92 24.00 15.74
C GLY A 55 28.83 23.56 14.58
N SER A 56 28.30 23.22 13.40
CA SER A 56 29.12 22.92 12.21
C SER A 56 29.60 24.17 11.45
N VAL A 57 28.86 25.28 11.58
CA VAL A 57 29.14 26.58 10.93
C VAL A 57 28.81 27.71 11.90
N ASP A 58 29.80 28.55 12.24
CA ASP A 58 29.61 29.69 13.16
C ASP A 58 29.01 30.93 12.47
N SER A 59 29.15 31.07 11.14
CA SER A 59 28.67 32.24 10.39
C SER A 59 28.37 31.91 8.93
N VAL A 60 27.32 32.54 8.39
CA VAL A 60 26.99 32.53 6.96
C VAL A 60 27.46 33.83 6.31
N PHE A 61 27.59 33.84 4.98
CA PHE A 61 28.00 35.04 4.26
C PHE A 61 27.19 35.28 2.99
N LEU A 62 26.96 36.55 2.72
CA LEU A 62 26.25 37.06 1.54
C LEU A 62 27.16 38.04 0.80
N ARG A 63 26.87 38.29 -0.48
CA ARG A 63 27.57 39.30 -1.28
C ARG A 63 26.57 40.26 -1.87
N ILE A 64 26.93 41.54 -1.86
CA ILE A 64 26.09 42.62 -2.36
C ILE A 64 26.93 43.44 -3.33
N TYR A 65 26.43 43.55 -4.56
CA TYR A 65 27.08 44.20 -5.68
C TYR A 65 26.25 45.40 -6.13
N ASP A 66 26.88 46.58 -6.21
CA ASP A 66 26.23 47.84 -6.58
C ASP A 66 27.22 48.75 -7.34
N GLU A 67 26.71 49.68 -8.16
CA GLU A 67 27.55 50.65 -8.86
C GLU A 67 28.14 51.74 -7.93
N GLU A 68 27.48 52.08 -6.81
CA GLU A 68 27.95 53.06 -5.81
C GLU A 68 27.78 52.53 -4.36
N MET A 69 28.60 51.53 -4.01
CA MET A 69 28.74 50.95 -2.66
C MET A 69 28.82 51.96 -1.49
N ALA A 70 29.20 53.22 -1.75
CA ALA A 70 29.32 54.28 -0.75
C ALA A 70 27.97 54.95 -0.37
N GLY A 71 26.89 54.66 -1.10
CA GLY A 71 25.53 55.17 -0.84
C GLY A 71 24.53 54.12 -0.37
N LEU A 72 24.95 52.86 -0.24
CA LEU A 72 24.10 51.73 0.08
C LEU A 72 23.58 51.77 1.53
N THR A 73 22.28 51.50 1.69
CA THR A 73 21.65 51.24 3.00
C THR A 73 21.24 49.77 3.06
N LEU A 74 21.48 49.12 4.20
CA LEU A 74 21.09 47.72 4.45
C LEU A 74 20.09 47.64 5.61
N GLU A 75 19.06 46.83 5.43
CA GLU A 75 18.21 46.33 6.52
C GLU A 75 18.36 44.81 6.54
N VAL A 76 19.00 44.27 7.59
CA VAL A 76 19.23 42.83 7.77
C VAL A 76 18.41 42.37 8.97
N SER A 77 17.67 41.26 8.82
CA SER A 77 16.95 40.64 9.94
C SER A 77 17.08 39.13 9.93
N LEU A 78 17.25 38.56 11.12
CA LEU A 78 17.30 37.12 11.40
C LEU A 78 16.09 36.77 12.27
N ASP A 79 15.25 35.85 11.80
CA ASP A 79 13.95 35.45 12.38
C ASP A 79 12.93 36.59 12.61
N GLY A 80 13.23 37.79 12.10
CA GLY A 80 12.43 39.01 12.23
C GLY A 80 13.03 40.05 13.18
N ASP A 81 14.08 39.72 13.94
CA ASP A 81 14.86 40.69 14.72
C ASP A 81 15.93 41.34 13.82
N GLU A 82 16.09 42.67 13.93
CA GLU A 82 17.06 43.46 13.16
C GLU A 82 18.49 43.26 13.69
N ILE A 83 19.47 43.06 12.80
CA ILE A 83 20.88 42.87 13.14
C ILE A 83 21.78 43.91 12.44
N ASP A 84 22.77 44.43 13.18
CA ASP A 84 23.62 45.58 12.80
C ASP A 84 24.99 45.11 12.28
N ASP A 85 24.98 44.20 11.30
CA ASP A 85 26.18 43.63 10.69
C ASP A 85 26.72 44.52 9.55
N GLU A 86 27.97 45.01 9.68
CA GLU A 86 28.61 45.87 8.68
C GLU A 86 29.01 45.11 7.40
N LEU A 87 28.73 45.72 6.24
CA LEU A 87 29.22 45.26 4.94
C LEU A 87 30.72 45.59 4.78
N ASP A 88 31.54 44.62 4.36
CA ASP A 88 32.97 44.87 4.12
C ASP A 88 33.22 45.63 2.80
N SER A 89 34.46 46.12 2.64
CA SER A 89 34.87 46.92 1.48
C SER A 89 34.88 46.19 0.14
N ASP A 90 34.75 44.86 0.13
CA ASP A 90 34.64 44.03 -1.07
C ASP A 90 33.18 43.58 -1.32
N GLY A 91 32.22 44.13 -0.57
CA GLY A 91 30.79 43.87 -0.71
C GLY A 91 30.31 42.58 -0.02
N LYS A 92 31.07 42.05 0.94
CA LYS A 92 30.68 40.83 1.68
C LYS A 92 30.04 41.19 3.01
N LEU A 93 28.86 40.62 3.26
CA LEU A 93 28.18 40.61 4.55
C LEU A 93 28.47 39.27 5.25
N VAL A 94 28.67 39.29 6.57
CA VAL A 94 28.88 38.09 7.39
C VAL A 94 27.94 38.14 8.58
N ILE A 95 27.11 37.11 8.74
CA ILE A 95 26.10 37.01 9.80
C ILE A 95 26.52 35.88 10.74
N ASP A 96 26.66 36.18 12.02
CA ASP A 96 26.94 35.19 13.08
C ASP A 96 25.69 34.36 13.37
N ILE A 97 25.80 33.04 13.25
CA ILE A 97 24.73 32.08 13.55
C ILE A 97 25.09 31.15 14.73
N SER A 98 26.25 31.35 15.37
CA SER A 98 26.78 30.48 16.44
C SER A 98 25.92 30.42 17.71
N GLN A 99 24.97 31.36 17.85
CA GLN A 99 24.06 31.46 19.00
C GLN A 99 22.64 30.95 18.69
N LEU A 100 22.37 30.47 17.46
CA LEU A 100 21.08 29.89 17.11
C LEU A 100 20.92 28.47 17.69
N GLY A 101 19.68 28.12 18.01
CA GLY A 101 19.31 26.77 18.47
C GLY A 101 19.02 25.82 17.31
N VAL A 102 18.45 24.66 17.63
CA VAL A 102 17.82 23.77 16.62
C VAL A 102 16.43 24.31 16.28
N GLY A 103 16.09 24.33 14.99
CA GLY A 103 14.83 24.88 14.48
C GLY A 103 14.94 25.46 13.08
N SER A 104 13.80 25.96 12.56
CA SER A 104 13.74 26.67 11.29
C SER A 104 14.05 28.15 11.49
N HIS A 105 15.09 28.64 10.81
CA HIS A 105 15.56 30.02 10.84
C HIS A 105 15.37 30.71 9.49
N THR A 106 15.29 32.04 9.47
CA THR A 106 15.12 32.83 8.23
C THR A 106 15.95 34.11 8.28
N ILE A 107 16.87 34.25 7.32
CA ILE A 107 17.59 35.49 7.05
C ILE A 107 16.89 36.24 5.94
N LYS A 108 16.68 37.54 6.14
CA LYS A 108 16.16 38.48 5.17
C LYS A 108 17.09 39.68 5.07
N VAL A 109 17.43 40.08 3.85
CA VAL A 109 18.23 41.27 3.54
C VAL A 109 17.44 42.16 2.58
N VAL A 110 17.38 43.45 2.90
CA VAL A 110 16.95 44.51 1.99
C VAL A 110 18.15 45.43 1.75
N ALA A 111 18.53 45.60 0.49
CA ALA A 111 19.57 46.54 0.08
C ALA A 111 18.93 47.67 -0.72
N ILE A 112 19.29 48.92 -0.41
CA ILE A 112 18.71 50.12 -1.01
C ILE A 112 19.84 51.07 -1.45
N ASP A 113 19.83 51.49 -2.71
CA ASP A 113 20.85 52.39 -3.28
C ASP A 113 20.66 53.88 -2.91
N SER A 114 21.56 54.74 -3.41
CA SER A 114 21.52 56.19 -3.19
C SER A 114 20.36 56.92 -3.90
N LEU A 115 19.62 56.23 -4.79
CA LEU A 115 18.44 56.72 -5.49
C LEU A 115 17.12 56.19 -4.91
N GLY A 116 17.17 55.21 -4.01
CA GLY A 116 16.01 54.57 -3.37
C GLY A 116 15.50 53.32 -4.10
N GLN A 117 16.34 52.67 -4.91
CA GLN A 117 16.02 51.41 -5.60
C GLN A 117 16.32 50.24 -4.66
N GLU A 118 15.31 49.42 -4.39
CA GLU A 118 15.41 48.31 -3.42
C GLU A 118 15.59 46.93 -4.10
N SER A 119 16.41 46.09 -3.49
CA SER A 119 16.47 44.64 -3.75
C SER A 119 16.26 43.87 -2.45
N LYS A 120 15.59 42.71 -2.57
CA LYS A 120 15.17 41.89 -1.43
C LYS A 120 15.62 40.45 -1.65
N TRP A 121 16.30 39.90 -0.65
CA TRP A 121 16.78 38.52 -0.62
C TRP A 121 16.32 37.88 0.69
N THR A 122 15.88 36.62 0.62
CA THR A 122 15.43 35.86 1.78
C THR A 122 15.84 34.40 1.60
N ALA A 123 16.41 33.78 2.63
CA ALA A 123 16.61 32.34 2.70
C ALA A 123 16.12 31.82 4.05
N ALA A 124 15.42 30.69 4.02
CA ALA A 124 15.15 29.87 5.19
C ALA A 124 16.11 28.69 5.21
N PHE A 125 16.56 28.30 6.40
CA PHE A 125 17.41 27.14 6.64
C PHE A 125 17.06 26.52 8.00
N MET A 126 17.22 25.21 8.13
CA MET A 126 17.01 24.50 9.38
C MET A 126 18.36 24.24 10.06
N ILE A 127 18.44 24.49 11.36
CA ILE A 127 19.51 23.97 12.20
C ILE A 127 19.01 22.68 12.85
N GLU A 128 19.78 21.61 12.69
CA GLU A 128 19.44 20.25 13.13
C GLU A 128 20.52 19.70 14.08
N TYR A 129 20.16 18.74 14.93
CA TYR A 129 21.16 17.96 15.68
C TYR A 129 21.89 16.98 14.74
N PRO A 130 23.16 16.62 15.03
CA PRO A 130 23.80 15.49 14.36
C PRO A 130 23.01 14.21 14.63
N ASP A 131 22.87 13.37 13.61
CA ASP A 131 22.35 12.00 13.77
C ASP A 131 23.30 11.19 14.67
N GLU A 132 22.76 10.60 15.74
CA GLU A 132 23.46 9.68 16.65
C GLU A 132 23.04 8.22 16.47
N GLY A 133 22.07 7.95 15.58
CA GLY A 133 21.43 6.65 15.41
C GLY A 133 20.44 6.30 16.52
N TYR A 134 20.09 5.02 16.56
CA TYR A 134 19.16 4.46 17.55
C TYR A 134 19.93 3.58 18.55
N THR A 135 19.50 3.61 19.82
CA THR A 135 19.85 2.60 20.81
C THR A 135 19.24 1.27 20.41
N VAL A 136 20.03 0.20 20.44
CA VAL A 136 19.56 -1.18 20.19
C VAL A 136 20.10 -2.08 21.30
N ILE A 137 19.25 -2.94 21.85
CA ILE A 137 19.65 -4.03 22.74
C ILE A 137 19.55 -5.33 21.96
N VAL A 138 20.53 -6.23 22.13
CA VAL A 138 20.47 -7.59 21.60
C VAL A 138 20.69 -8.56 22.75
N VAL A 139 19.60 -9.19 23.22
CA VAL A 139 19.64 -10.27 24.22
C VAL A 139 19.96 -11.63 23.56
N SER A 140 20.51 -12.56 24.33
CA SER A 140 20.85 -13.91 23.83
C SER A 140 19.62 -14.79 23.57
N THR A 141 18.49 -14.49 24.21
CA THR A 141 17.17 -15.11 24.04
C THR A 141 16.13 -14.27 24.78
N ASN A 142 14.89 -14.26 24.29
CA ASN A 142 13.75 -13.56 24.90
C ASN A 142 12.98 -14.46 25.89
N GLU A 143 13.24 -15.78 25.88
CA GLU A 143 12.74 -16.71 26.89
C GLU A 143 13.86 -17.62 27.42
N ILE A 144 13.84 -17.92 28.72
CA ILE A 144 14.73 -18.88 29.39
C ILE A 144 13.88 -19.84 30.22
N VAL A 145 13.89 -21.12 29.84
CA VAL A 145 13.32 -22.21 30.66
C VAL A 145 14.37 -22.68 31.69
N VAL A 146 13.96 -22.84 32.95
CA VAL A 146 14.84 -23.25 34.05
C VAL A 146 14.12 -24.12 35.09
N GLU A 147 14.70 -25.23 35.51
CA GLU A 147 14.11 -26.07 36.56
C GLU A 147 14.06 -25.33 37.91
N GLN A 148 13.01 -25.56 38.70
CA GLN A 148 12.81 -24.96 40.02
C GLN A 148 14.02 -25.20 40.95
N GLY A 149 14.65 -24.11 41.40
CA GLY A 149 15.83 -24.11 42.27
C GLY A 149 17.17 -23.89 41.56
N ASN A 150 17.23 -23.96 40.22
CA ASN A 150 18.46 -23.71 39.47
C ASN A 150 18.78 -22.20 39.34
N SER A 151 19.84 -21.90 38.58
CA SER A 151 20.36 -20.55 38.31
C SER A 151 20.57 -20.35 36.81
N THR A 152 20.32 -19.14 36.32
CA THR A 152 20.54 -18.75 34.91
C THR A 152 21.15 -17.35 34.81
N THR A 153 21.58 -16.95 33.61
CA THR A 153 22.10 -15.61 33.33
C THR A 153 21.46 -15.08 32.06
N VAL A 154 20.90 -13.88 32.12
CA VAL A 154 20.52 -13.10 30.93
C VAL A 154 21.75 -12.32 30.47
N SER A 155 22.26 -12.63 29.28
CA SER A 155 23.41 -11.95 28.68
C SER A 155 23.01 -11.26 27.37
N GLY A 156 23.58 -10.09 27.11
CA GLY A 156 23.27 -9.32 25.90
C GLY A 156 24.29 -8.24 25.57
N VAL A 157 24.01 -7.45 24.55
CA VAL A 157 24.85 -6.34 24.06
C VAL A 157 23.99 -5.11 23.81
N LEU A 158 24.36 -3.99 24.42
CA LEU A 158 23.84 -2.66 24.11
C LEU A 158 24.67 -2.04 22.97
N VAL A 159 24.02 -1.49 21.96
CA VAL A 159 24.65 -0.92 20.77
C VAL A 159 24.12 0.49 20.50
N HIS A 160 25.04 1.46 20.41
CA HIS A 160 24.77 2.84 20.04
C HIS A 160 26.05 3.47 19.43
N GLN A 161 25.93 4.55 18.64
CA GLN A 161 27.13 5.24 18.12
C GLN A 161 27.91 5.92 19.25
N SER A 162 27.19 6.57 20.17
CA SER A 162 27.72 7.27 21.35
C SER A 162 27.70 6.38 22.60
N MET A 163 28.40 5.23 22.61
CA MET A 163 28.45 4.32 23.78
C MET A 163 28.90 4.99 25.11
N GLY A 164 29.56 6.15 25.04
CA GLY A 164 29.98 6.91 26.22
C GLY A 164 28.88 7.72 26.91
N THR A 165 27.68 7.78 26.34
CA THR A 165 26.49 8.44 26.95
C THR A 165 25.36 7.47 27.28
N CYS A 166 25.55 6.17 27.02
CA CYS A 166 24.58 5.14 27.35
C CYS A 166 24.46 4.93 28.87
N GLU A 167 23.21 4.85 29.35
CA GLU A 167 22.85 4.23 30.62
C GLU A 167 21.97 3.00 30.35
N LEU A 168 22.09 1.97 31.19
CA LEU A 168 21.37 0.71 31.06
C LEU A 168 20.81 0.32 32.43
N GLU A 169 19.53 0.01 32.48
CA GLU A 169 18.82 -0.36 33.70
C GLU A 169 18.01 -1.65 33.52
N TRP A 170 17.72 -2.34 34.61
CA TRP A 170 16.88 -3.53 34.61
C TRP A 170 15.87 -3.54 35.77
N SER A 171 14.83 -4.37 35.65
CA SER A 171 13.77 -4.56 36.64
C SER A 171 13.24 -6.00 36.61
N ASP A 172 12.78 -6.53 37.74
CA ASP A 172 12.05 -7.79 37.88
C ASP A 172 10.52 -7.61 37.69
N GLY A 173 10.13 -6.54 37.00
CA GLY A 173 8.76 -6.17 36.68
C GLY A 173 8.73 -4.88 35.88
N ASN A 174 7.82 -3.95 36.22
CA ASN A 174 7.68 -2.70 35.49
C ASN A 174 8.81 -1.69 35.83
N ILE A 175 9.75 -1.54 34.90
CA ILE A 175 10.94 -0.69 35.02
C ILE A 175 10.65 0.79 35.30
N SER A 176 9.47 1.31 34.92
CA SER A 176 9.07 2.70 35.23
C SER A 176 8.73 2.94 36.72
N GLN A 177 8.56 1.87 37.51
CA GLN A 177 8.26 1.96 38.94
C GLN A 177 9.49 1.71 39.82
N PHE A 178 10.37 0.81 39.38
CA PHE A 178 11.62 0.47 40.06
C PHE A 178 12.62 -0.09 39.05
N SER A 179 13.83 0.45 39.07
CA SER A 179 14.93 0.05 38.19
C SER A 179 16.24 -0.05 38.98
N LEU A 180 17.19 -0.81 38.43
CA LEU A 180 18.54 -0.98 38.93
C LEU A 180 19.53 -0.85 37.77
N THR A 181 20.59 -0.06 37.95
CA THR A 181 21.63 0.11 36.92
C THR A 181 22.32 -1.22 36.60
N LEU A 182 22.36 -1.58 35.31
CA LEU A 182 23.00 -2.78 34.78
C LEU A 182 24.37 -2.40 34.19
N PRO A 183 25.50 -2.78 34.83
CA PRO A 183 26.82 -2.45 34.30
C PRO A 183 27.13 -3.25 33.03
N PHE A 184 27.54 -2.53 31.98
CA PHE A 184 28.03 -3.09 30.72
C PHE A 184 29.52 -2.76 30.50
N ASP A 185 30.18 -3.46 29.57
CA ASP A 185 31.60 -3.27 29.23
C ASP A 185 31.83 -2.29 28.05
N VAL A 186 33.09 -2.11 27.64
CA VAL A 186 33.44 -1.18 26.55
C VAL A 186 33.01 -1.65 25.15
N GLU A 187 32.50 -2.88 25.03
CA GLU A 187 31.86 -3.43 23.83
C GLU A 187 30.32 -3.49 23.97
N GLY A 188 29.76 -2.89 25.03
CA GLY A 188 28.33 -2.87 25.32
C GLY A 188 27.78 -4.14 25.99
N ARG A 189 28.64 -5.11 26.34
CA ARG A 189 28.21 -6.42 26.84
C ARG A 189 27.76 -6.36 28.30
N PHE A 190 26.65 -7.01 28.61
CA PHE A 190 26.13 -7.14 29.98
C PHE A 190 25.78 -8.59 30.33
N ASP A 191 25.88 -8.92 31.62
CA ASP A 191 25.52 -10.20 32.22
C ASP A 191 24.70 -9.98 33.50
N LEU A 192 23.49 -10.53 33.56
CA LEU A 192 22.56 -10.42 34.68
C LEU A 192 22.20 -11.82 35.22
N GLY A 193 22.84 -12.22 36.32
CA GLY A 193 22.73 -13.55 36.90
C GLY A 193 21.64 -13.69 37.98
N PHE A 194 20.77 -14.71 37.81
CA PHE A 194 19.70 -15.10 38.73
C PHE A 194 20.00 -16.47 39.35
N SER A 195 19.65 -16.67 40.63
CA SER A 195 20.01 -17.92 41.36
C SER A 195 18.93 -18.36 42.33
N ASN A 196 18.66 -19.67 42.39
CA ASN A 196 17.61 -20.27 43.22
C ASN A 196 16.22 -19.71 42.83
N ILE A 197 15.91 -19.78 41.53
CA ILE A 197 14.66 -19.28 40.96
C ILE A 197 13.53 -20.24 41.34
N GLN A 198 12.37 -19.75 41.78
CA GLN A 198 11.29 -20.58 42.36
C GLN A 198 9.96 -20.45 41.63
N GLU A 199 9.74 -19.32 40.97
CA GLU A 199 8.52 -18.92 40.26
C GLU A 199 8.91 -18.11 39.02
N ASN A 200 8.00 -17.99 38.04
CA ASN A 200 8.28 -17.29 36.79
C ASN A 200 8.65 -15.82 37.05
N LEU A 201 9.66 -15.31 36.34
CA LEU A 201 10.10 -13.92 36.42
C LEU A 201 9.95 -13.25 35.04
N THR A 202 9.63 -11.95 35.04
CA THR A 202 9.63 -11.12 33.83
C THR A 202 10.68 -10.03 34.03
N ILE A 203 11.74 -10.07 33.23
CA ILE A 203 12.88 -9.15 33.37
C ILE A 203 12.78 -8.10 32.27
N SER A 204 12.58 -6.84 32.66
CA SER A 204 12.66 -5.70 31.74
C SER A 204 14.06 -5.10 31.76
N ILE A 205 14.62 -4.77 30.59
CA ILE A 205 15.92 -4.09 30.44
C ILE A 205 15.73 -2.86 29.55
N LEU A 206 15.96 -1.67 30.11
CA LEU A 206 15.86 -0.38 29.42
C LEU A 206 17.26 0.18 29.18
N GLY A 207 17.62 0.35 27.91
CA GLY A 207 18.82 1.09 27.49
C GLY A 207 18.41 2.48 27.03
N THR A 208 19.17 3.50 27.41
CA THR A 208 18.96 4.89 26.98
C THR A 208 20.30 5.50 26.60
N CYS A 209 20.44 5.99 25.37
CA CYS A 209 21.66 6.63 24.89
C CYS A 209 21.37 7.87 24.03
N GLY A 210 22.11 8.94 24.27
CA GLY A 210 22.04 10.19 23.50
C GLY A 210 23.05 11.21 23.99
N THR A 211 23.42 12.18 23.15
CA THR A 211 24.17 13.39 23.54
C THR A 211 23.33 14.64 23.32
N TRP A 212 22.50 14.62 22.27
CA TRP A 212 21.62 15.70 21.85
C TRP A 212 20.13 15.31 21.87
N VAL A 213 19.84 14.07 21.50
CA VAL A 213 18.51 13.45 21.55
C VAL A 213 18.67 12.08 22.17
N ASP A 214 17.93 11.80 23.24
CA ASP A 214 17.93 10.48 23.88
C ASP A 214 17.10 9.50 23.05
N SER A 215 17.74 8.43 22.59
CA SER A 215 17.05 7.24 22.08
C SER A 215 17.02 6.17 23.19
N SER A 216 16.01 5.32 23.20
CA SER A 216 15.89 4.26 24.20
C SER A 216 15.23 3.00 23.64
N GLU A 217 15.61 1.84 24.17
CA GLU A 217 15.12 0.53 23.76
C GLU A 217 14.77 -0.32 25.00
N LEU A 218 13.69 -1.10 24.93
CA LEU A 218 13.13 -1.86 26.06
C LEU A 218 12.94 -3.35 25.70
N GLU A 219 13.89 -4.16 26.14
CA GLU A 219 13.81 -5.63 26.03
C GLU A 219 13.08 -6.24 27.22
N VAL A 220 12.28 -7.29 26.96
CA VAL A 220 11.52 -8.02 27.99
C VAL A 220 11.78 -9.51 27.84
N ILE A 221 12.39 -10.10 28.87
CA ILE A 221 12.81 -11.50 28.90
C ILE A 221 11.94 -12.28 29.88
N GLY A 222 11.30 -13.34 29.39
CA GLY A 222 10.59 -14.32 30.22
C GLY A 222 11.57 -15.33 30.83
N ILE A 223 11.50 -15.55 32.14
CA ILE A 223 12.13 -16.71 32.79
C ILE A 223 11.01 -17.64 33.25
N VAL A 224 10.84 -18.75 32.54
CA VAL A 224 9.81 -19.77 32.82
C VAL A 224 10.41 -20.84 33.71
N VAL A 225 9.80 -21.06 34.87
CA VAL A 225 10.21 -22.10 35.80
C VAL A 225 9.42 -23.37 35.52
N THR A 226 10.12 -24.45 35.15
CA THR A 226 9.55 -25.79 35.15
C THR A 226 9.71 -26.43 36.52
N GLU A 227 8.65 -27.02 37.05
CA GLU A 227 8.80 -28.00 38.12
C GLU A 227 9.42 -29.27 37.50
N PRO A 228 10.31 -30.00 38.20
CA PRO A 228 10.90 -31.22 37.67
C PRO A 228 9.80 -32.26 37.45
N ASP A 229 9.76 -32.86 36.25
CA ASP A 229 8.77 -33.91 35.95
C ASP A 229 8.82 -35.02 37.01
N PRO A 230 7.68 -35.37 37.63
CA PRO A 230 7.63 -36.48 38.57
C PRO A 230 7.98 -37.78 37.87
N VAL A 231 8.61 -38.71 38.60
CA VAL A 231 8.98 -40.01 38.02
C VAL A 231 7.69 -40.76 37.68
N ARG A 232 7.47 -40.99 36.39
CA ARG A 232 6.26 -41.61 35.85
C ARG A 232 6.46 -43.10 35.60
N GLY A 233 5.45 -43.88 35.98
CA GLY A 233 5.41 -45.34 35.86
C GLY A 233 4.25 -45.92 36.69
N CYS A 234 3.91 -47.18 36.48
CA CYS A 234 2.79 -47.81 37.20
C CYS A 234 2.95 -47.76 38.73
N THR A 235 1.94 -47.23 39.44
CA THR A 235 1.93 -47.05 40.90
C THR A 235 1.09 -48.09 41.66
N ASP A 236 0.28 -48.91 40.97
CA ASP A 236 -0.51 -49.98 41.62
C ASP A 236 0.33 -51.24 41.90
N PRO A 237 0.53 -51.65 43.17
CA PRO A 237 1.34 -52.82 43.52
C PRO A 237 0.73 -54.18 43.16
N GLU A 238 -0.49 -54.24 42.62
CA GLU A 238 -1.10 -55.47 42.10
C GLU A 238 -0.93 -55.62 40.56
N ALA A 239 -0.40 -54.61 39.85
CA ALA A 239 -0.07 -54.67 38.41
C ALA A 239 1.25 -55.44 38.13
N SER A 240 1.43 -55.97 36.92
CA SER A 240 2.61 -56.79 36.57
C SER A 240 3.92 -56.00 36.37
N ASN A 241 3.86 -54.67 36.25
CA ASN A 241 4.99 -53.79 35.92
C ASN A 241 5.18 -52.58 36.87
N HIS A 242 4.59 -52.61 38.08
CA HIS A 242 4.76 -51.60 39.13
C HIS A 242 6.24 -51.17 39.37
N ASP A 243 6.50 -49.86 39.41
CA ASP A 243 7.80 -49.29 39.79
C ASP A 243 7.77 -48.67 41.20
N GLU A 244 8.67 -49.10 42.09
CA GLU A 244 8.80 -48.57 43.46
C GLU A 244 9.35 -47.13 43.54
N ASN A 245 9.71 -46.53 42.39
CA ASN A 245 10.23 -45.17 42.26
C ASN A 245 9.24 -44.21 41.59
N ALA A 246 8.08 -44.69 41.13
CA ALA A 246 7.07 -43.82 40.50
C ALA A 246 6.36 -42.92 41.54
N GLU A 247 6.23 -41.65 41.21
CA GLU A 247 5.52 -40.63 41.98
C GLU A 247 4.16 -40.26 41.35
N GLU A 248 4.02 -40.44 40.03
CA GLU A 248 2.76 -40.37 39.27
C GLU A 248 2.54 -41.62 38.43
N ASP A 249 1.29 -42.08 38.36
CA ASP A 249 0.88 -43.15 37.45
C ASP A 249 0.77 -42.63 36.02
N ASP A 250 1.43 -43.31 35.08
CA ASP A 250 1.44 -42.97 33.66
C ASP A 250 0.42 -43.79 32.84
N GLY A 251 -0.38 -44.63 33.50
CA GLY A 251 -1.31 -45.53 32.84
C GLY A 251 -0.62 -46.74 32.19
N SER A 252 0.67 -46.94 32.39
CA SER A 252 1.39 -48.12 31.87
C SER A 252 1.02 -49.42 32.59
N CYS A 253 0.27 -49.38 33.70
CA CYS A 253 -0.06 -50.54 34.51
C CYS A 253 -0.66 -51.70 33.71
N GLU A 254 0.13 -52.76 33.51
CA GLU A 254 -0.29 -54.00 32.87
C GLU A 254 -1.08 -54.87 33.87
N TYR A 255 -2.25 -55.37 33.44
CA TYR A 255 -3.08 -56.32 34.18
C TYR A 255 -3.51 -57.47 33.25
N ASP A 256 -3.50 -58.72 33.74
CA ASP A 256 -3.93 -59.92 32.99
C ASP A 256 -5.48 -60.01 32.84
N GLU A 257 -6.11 -59.06 32.14
CA GLU A 257 -7.54 -59.05 31.77
C GLU A 257 -7.73 -59.15 30.23
N PRO A 258 -8.90 -59.59 29.71
CA PRO A 258 -9.07 -59.90 28.28
C PRO A 258 -9.38 -58.67 27.42
N GLU A 259 -8.75 -58.60 26.25
CA GLU A 259 -8.93 -57.55 25.21
C GLU A 259 -10.41 -57.24 24.89
N PRO A 260 -10.80 -55.94 24.77
CA PRO A 260 -12.13 -55.51 24.36
C PRO A 260 -12.37 -55.71 22.84
N THR A 261 -13.62 -55.51 22.41
CA THR A 261 -13.97 -55.48 20.98
C THR A 261 -13.93 -54.05 20.42
N THR A 262 -13.09 -53.84 19.42
CA THR A 262 -12.87 -52.52 18.79
C THR A 262 -13.73 -52.32 17.53
N GLY A 263 -14.20 -51.10 17.27
CA GLY A 263 -14.96 -50.72 16.07
C GLY A 263 -15.61 -49.34 16.24
N CYS A 264 -16.10 -48.72 15.16
CA CYS A 264 -16.76 -47.41 15.24
C CYS A 264 -17.90 -47.36 16.29
N THR A 265 -17.79 -46.44 17.26
CA THR A 265 -18.73 -46.31 18.40
C THR A 265 -19.78 -45.20 18.24
N ASP A 266 -19.67 -44.33 17.23
CA ASP A 266 -20.66 -43.26 17.03
C ASP A 266 -21.93 -43.78 16.30
N PRO A 267 -23.12 -43.75 16.95
CA PRO A 267 -24.38 -44.15 16.32
C PRO A 267 -24.88 -43.19 15.21
N ALA A 268 -24.15 -42.12 14.89
CA ALA A 268 -24.37 -41.29 13.71
C ALA A 268 -23.59 -41.76 12.46
N ALA A 269 -22.62 -42.66 12.61
CA ALA A 269 -21.82 -43.20 11.51
C ALA A 269 -22.54 -44.31 10.73
N ASN A 270 -22.23 -44.40 9.43
CA ASN A 270 -22.74 -45.41 8.49
C ASN A 270 -22.36 -46.86 8.86
N ASN A 271 -21.23 -47.03 9.54
CA ASN A 271 -20.62 -48.31 9.87
C ASN A 271 -20.53 -48.60 11.38
N TYR A 272 -21.31 -47.87 12.19
CA TYR A 272 -21.49 -48.08 13.64
C TYR A 272 -21.67 -49.57 14.03
N ASP A 273 -20.87 -50.07 14.98
CA ASP A 273 -21.04 -51.41 15.57
C ASP A 273 -21.60 -51.34 17.00
N GLU A 274 -22.80 -51.90 17.21
CA GLU A 274 -23.43 -52.01 18.54
C GLU A 274 -22.67 -52.92 19.54
N ASN A 275 -21.58 -53.55 19.10
CA ASN A 275 -20.72 -54.45 19.88
C ASN A 275 -19.31 -53.88 20.11
N ALA A 276 -19.00 -52.67 19.62
CA ALA A 276 -17.75 -51.99 19.95
C ALA A 276 -17.79 -51.48 21.40
N GLU A 277 -16.75 -51.81 22.17
CA GLU A 277 -16.50 -51.30 23.52
C GLU A 277 -15.43 -50.19 23.52
N GLU A 278 -14.59 -50.14 22.48
CA GLU A 278 -13.61 -49.08 22.20
C GLU A 278 -13.64 -48.70 20.71
N ASP A 279 -13.39 -47.43 20.38
CA ASP A 279 -13.34 -46.94 19.00
C ASP A 279 -12.00 -47.25 18.33
N ASP A 280 -12.01 -47.43 17.01
CA ASP A 280 -10.84 -47.73 16.18
C ASP A 280 -10.61 -46.74 15.03
N ASP A 281 -11.19 -45.54 15.14
CA ASP A 281 -11.17 -44.46 14.16
C ASP A 281 -11.74 -44.87 12.78
N SER A 282 -12.51 -45.96 12.71
CA SER A 282 -13.07 -46.46 11.45
C SER A 282 -14.35 -45.75 10.99
N CYS A 283 -14.91 -44.84 11.78
CA CYS A 283 -16.23 -44.25 11.52
C CYS A 283 -16.36 -43.54 10.15
N GLU A 284 -17.17 -44.14 9.27
CA GLU A 284 -17.58 -43.56 7.98
C GLU A 284 -18.86 -42.74 8.18
N TYR A 285 -18.94 -41.52 7.65
CA TYR A 285 -20.16 -40.72 7.61
C TYR A 285 -20.62 -40.54 6.16
N ASP A 286 -21.93 -40.37 5.93
CA ASP A 286 -22.41 -39.85 4.64
C ASP A 286 -21.92 -38.40 4.53
N GLU A 287 -21.12 -38.08 3.49
CA GLU A 287 -20.80 -36.69 3.20
C GLU A 287 -22.10 -35.91 2.92
N GLU A 288 -22.32 -34.83 3.67
CA GLU A 288 -23.43 -33.90 3.42
C GLU A 288 -23.37 -33.49 1.93
N PRO A 289 -24.47 -33.62 1.18
CA PRO A 289 -24.42 -33.48 -0.28
C PRO A 289 -24.10 -32.03 -0.63
N ARG A 290 -22.83 -31.78 -1.00
CA ARG A 290 -22.34 -30.46 -1.43
C ARG A 290 -23.29 -29.88 -2.48
N ALA A 291 -23.68 -28.62 -2.26
CA ALA A 291 -24.60 -27.92 -3.15
C ALA A 291 -24.11 -28.00 -4.60
N GLU A 292 -25.00 -28.35 -5.52
CA GLU A 292 -24.68 -28.52 -6.95
C GLU A 292 -24.11 -27.20 -7.48
N THR A 293 -22.90 -27.23 -8.05
CA THR A 293 -22.15 -26.03 -8.43
C THR A 293 -22.95 -25.17 -9.40
N GLY A 294 -23.10 -23.87 -9.12
CA GLY A 294 -23.96 -22.95 -9.85
C GLY A 294 -25.46 -22.96 -9.47
N SER A 295 -25.89 -23.80 -8.53
CA SER A 295 -27.24 -23.74 -7.94
C SER A 295 -27.42 -22.55 -6.99
N ASP A 296 -28.68 -22.14 -6.75
CA ASP A 296 -29.01 -21.07 -5.80
C ASP A 296 -28.40 -21.29 -4.40
N GLU A 297 -28.31 -22.55 -3.96
CA GLU A 297 -27.72 -22.90 -2.66
C GLU A 297 -26.21 -22.72 -2.64
N TRP A 298 -25.50 -23.13 -3.70
CA TRP A 298 -24.06 -22.88 -3.86
C TRP A 298 -23.75 -21.39 -3.99
N TRP A 299 -24.53 -20.63 -4.75
CA TRP A 299 -24.37 -19.17 -4.85
C TRP A 299 -24.53 -18.46 -3.49
N SER A 300 -25.44 -18.93 -2.63
CA SER A 300 -25.59 -18.43 -1.24
C SER A 300 -24.51 -18.92 -0.26
N GLN A 301 -23.57 -19.76 -0.70
CA GLN A 301 -22.39 -20.18 0.08
C GLN A 301 -21.10 -19.47 -0.39
N ILE A 302 -21.06 -19.02 -1.65
CA ILE A 302 -19.91 -18.35 -2.25
C ILE A 302 -19.99 -16.82 -2.16
N LEU A 303 -21.18 -16.23 -2.27
CA LEU A 303 -21.36 -14.77 -2.26
C LEU A 303 -21.47 -14.24 -0.84
N HIS A 304 -20.70 -13.18 -0.55
CA HIS A 304 -20.71 -12.47 0.73
C HIS A 304 -21.69 -11.29 0.73
N CYS A 305 -21.95 -10.70 1.89
CA CYS A 305 -22.80 -9.52 2.08
C CYS A 305 -24.31 -9.72 1.79
N ASP A 306 -24.81 -10.96 1.68
CA ASP A 306 -26.24 -11.24 1.47
C ASP A 306 -27.05 -11.39 2.78
N ASP A 307 -26.36 -11.40 3.93
CA ASP A 307 -26.87 -11.87 5.21
C ASP A 307 -26.93 -10.79 6.32
N SER A 308 -27.28 -11.19 7.56
CA SER A 308 -27.34 -10.31 8.74
C SER A 308 -26.16 -10.43 9.72
N SER A 309 -25.16 -11.26 9.42
CA SER A 309 -23.93 -11.47 10.19
C SER A 309 -22.79 -10.59 9.69
N THR A 310 -22.87 -10.17 8.41
CA THR A 310 -21.99 -9.22 7.73
C THR A 310 -21.54 -8.07 8.65
N PRO A 311 -20.22 -7.83 8.81
CA PRO A 311 -19.69 -6.86 9.76
C PRO A 311 -20.00 -5.41 9.36
N LEU A 312 -19.99 -4.52 10.35
CA LEU A 312 -19.91 -3.08 10.11
C LEU A 312 -18.43 -2.72 9.96
N VAL A 313 -18.07 -2.10 8.84
CA VAL A 313 -16.70 -1.79 8.46
C VAL A 313 -16.41 -0.29 8.56
N ASP A 314 -15.12 0.06 8.64
CA ASP A 314 -14.65 1.44 8.73
C ASP A 314 -13.85 1.87 7.48
N ASP A 315 -13.93 3.16 7.14
CA ASP A 315 -13.03 3.81 6.17
C ASP A 315 -12.00 4.62 6.95
N TYR A 316 -10.79 4.06 7.09
CA TYR A 316 -9.72 4.67 7.87
C TYR A 316 -9.18 6.00 7.29
N ASN A 317 -9.76 6.53 6.20
CA ASN A 317 -9.54 7.91 5.77
C ASN A 317 -10.50 8.94 6.40
N THR A 318 -11.56 8.52 7.10
CA THR A 318 -12.48 9.45 7.78
C THR A 318 -12.18 9.59 9.29
N THR A 319 -12.78 10.59 9.95
CA THR A 319 -12.50 10.88 11.36
C THR A 319 -13.47 10.17 12.31
N GLY A 320 -13.38 8.83 12.35
CA GLY A 320 -14.03 7.96 13.32
C GLY A 320 -15.14 7.08 12.73
N HIS A 321 -15.33 5.92 13.35
CA HIS A 321 -16.05 4.76 12.82
C HIS A 321 -17.32 5.08 12.02
N ASP A 322 -17.25 4.94 10.68
CA ASP A 322 -18.39 5.20 9.78
C ASP A 322 -19.49 4.14 9.96
N GLY A 323 -19.10 2.87 10.06
CA GLY A 323 -20.04 1.76 10.20
C GLY A 323 -20.75 1.47 8.89
N TRP A 324 -19.97 1.44 7.81
CA TRP A 324 -20.42 0.99 6.50
C TRP A 324 -20.88 -0.47 6.58
N LEU A 325 -21.82 -0.84 5.71
CA LEU A 325 -22.33 -2.20 5.60
C LEU A 325 -22.40 -2.52 4.11
N CYS A 326 -21.64 -3.52 3.66
CA CYS A 326 -21.82 -4.06 2.33
C CYS A 326 -23.19 -4.76 2.24
N SER A 327 -23.81 -4.73 1.08
CA SER A 327 -25.09 -5.40 0.86
C SER A 327 -25.18 -5.91 -0.57
N LEU A 328 -25.40 -7.21 -0.70
CA LEU A 328 -25.51 -7.95 -1.94
C LEU A 328 -26.84 -8.69 -1.98
N SER A 329 -27.38 -8.91 -3.17
CA SER A 329 -28.47 -9.86 -3.42
C SER A 329 -28.36 -10.40 -4.83
N PHE A 330 -28.73 -11.66 -5.05
CA PHE A 330 -28.68 -12.26 -6.38
C PHE A 330 -30.02 -12.84 -6.83
N SER A 331 -30.14 -13.08 -8.14
CA SER A 331 -31.22 -13.87 -8.72
C SER A 331 -30.76 -14.59 -9.98
N THR A 332 -31.15 -15.85 -10.12
CA THR A 332 -30.79 -16.73 -11.23
C THR A 332 -31.91 -16.83 -12.28
N ASN A 333 -31.56 -17.22 -13.50
CA ASN A 333 -32.48 -17.68 -14.52
C ASN A 333 -31.92 -18.92 -15.24
N GLU A 334 -32.56 -19.39 -16.32
CA GLU A 334 -32.13 -20.60 -17.06
C GLU A 334 -30.73 -20.51 -17.72
N THR A 335 -30.06 -19.34 -17.68
CA THR A 335 -28.79 -19.09 -18.38
C THR A 335 -27.80 -18.19 -17.65
N HIS A 336 -28.27 -17.28 -16.79
CA HIS A 336 -27.47 -16.21 -16.19
C HIS A 336 -27.82 -16.00 -14.71
N ILE A 337 -26.85 -15.53 -13.94
CA ILE A 337 -27.05 -14.91 -12.63
C ILE A 337 -26.96 -13.39 -12.76
N GLN A 338 -27.84 -12.69 -12.04
CA GLN A 338 -27.74 -11.25 -11.80
C GLN A 338 -27.45 -11.00 -10.32
N ILE A 339 -26.39 -10.27 -10.02
CA ILE A 339 -26.00 -9.82 -8.68
C ILE A 339 -26.25 -8.31 -8.60
N VAL A 340 -26.94 -7.84 -7.58
CA VAL A 340 -27.17 -6.42 -7.28
C VAL A 340 -26.49 -6.09 -5.95
N THR A 341 -25.63 -5.08 -5.94
CA THR A 341 -24.73 -4.77 -4.81
C THR A 341 -24.55 -3.26 -4.62
N ASN A 342 -24.28 -2.85 -3.37
CA ASN A 342 -23.95 -1.47 -3.04
C ASN A 342 -22.47 -1.11 -3.23
N GLY A 343 -21.62 -2.05 -3.69
CA GLY A 343 -20.22 -1.77 -4.07
C GLY A 343 -19.30 -1.39 -2.90
N LEU A 344 -19.64 -1.78 -1.66
CA LEU A 344 -18.79 -1.61 -0.48
C LEU A 344 -18.16 -2.97 -0.07
N PRO A 345 -16.93 -2.99 0.48
CA PRO A 345 -16.28 -4.21 0.91
C PRO A 345 -16.84 -4.78 2.22
N ASN A 346 -16.57 -6.06 2.46
CA ASN A 346 -16.87 -6.78 3.71
C ASN A 346 -15.78 -6.65 4.80
N HIS A 347 -14.80 -5.77 4.58
CA HIS A 347 -13.66 -5.52 5.47
C HIS A 347 -13.43 -4.02 5.68
N ASP A 348 -12.67 -3.65 6.72
CA ASP A 348 -12.20 -2.26 6.88
C ASP A 348 -11.26 -1.89 5.73
N PHE A 349 -11.31 -0.64 5.28
CA PHE A 349 -10.63 -0.22 4.07
C PHE A 349 -10.12 1.23 4.16
N HIS A 350 -9.54 1.69 3.06
CA HIS A 350 -9.16 3.08 2.86
C HIS A 350 -9.68 3.56 1.52
N SER A 351 -10.40 4.68 1.50
CA SER A 351 -10.80 5.34 0.25
C SER A 351 -9.64 5.98 -0.53
N GLY A 352 -8.54 6.32 0.15
CA GLY A 352 -7.41 7.03 -0.43
C GLY A 352 -7.60 8.55 -0.58
N PRO A 353 -6.61 9.25 -1.18
CA PRO A 353 -6.50 10.71 -1.16
C PRO A 353 -7.66 11.49 -1.80
N GLY A 354 -8.47 10.83 -2.64
CA GLY A 354 -9.61 11.43 -3.32
C GLY A 354 -10.89 11.56 -2.48
N CYS A 355 -10.97 10.81 -1.37
CA CYS A 355 -12.06 10.62 -0.39
C CYS A 355 -13.51 11.01 -0.79
N CYS A 356 -14.50 10.11 -0.68
CA CYS A 356 -14.52 8.83 0.00
C CYS A 356 -15.45 7.84 -0.72
N ALA A 357 -15.42 6.57 -0.33
CA ALA A 357 -16.34 5.54 -0.80
C ALA A 357 -17.79 5.95 -0.53
N SER A 358 -18.69 5.48 -1.38
CA SER A 358 -20.12 5.66 -1.19
C SER A 358 -20.88 4.49 -1.82
N GLN A 359 -22.09 4.25 -1.33
CA GLN A 359 -22.95 3.18 -1.82
C GLN A 359 -23.34 3.43 -3.29
N GLN A 360 -23.01 2.46 -4.13
CA GLN A 360 -23.39 2.39 -5.54
C GLN A 360 -24.76 1.68 -5.71
N ASP A 361 -25.24 1.62 -6.95
CA ASP A 361 -26.47 0.90 -7.37
C ASP A 361 -26.10 0.00 -8.55
N THR A 362 -25.17 -0.94 -8.30
CA THR A 362 -24.46 -1.71 -9.33
C THR A 362 -25.10 -3.07 -9.52
N ALA A 363 -25.23 -3.50 -10.78
CA ALA A 363 -25.79 -4.80 -11.14
C ALA A 363 -24.87 -5.55 -12.12
N TRP A 364 -24.23 -6.62 -11.64
CA TRP A 364 -23.44 -7.55 -12.44
C TRP A 364 -24.35 -8.62 -13.06
N VAL A 365 -24.05 -9.05 -14.29
CA VAL A 365 -24.75 -10.14 -14.97
C VAL A 365 -23.71 -11.00 -15.69
N ILE A 366 -23.67 -12.29 -15.40
CA ILE A 366 -22.75 -13.26 -16.01
C ILE A 366 -23.46 -14.59 -16.32
N PRO A 367 -23.01 -15.38 -17.31
CA PRO A 367 -23.57 -16.68 -17.60
C PRO A 367 -23.33 -17.67 -16.44
N LEU A 368 -24.29 -18.59 -16.23
CA LEU A 368 -24.16 -19.70 -15.28
C LEU A 368 -23.30 -20.85 -15.83
N GLU A 369 -23.34 -21.04 -17.15
CA GLU A 369 -22.48 -21.97 -17.89
C GLU A 369 -21.56 -21.14 -18.80
N PRO A 370 -20.35 -20.74 -18.35
CA PRO A 370 -19.43 -19.96 -19.17
C PRO A 370 -18.96 -20.74 -20.41
N THR A 371 -18.85 -20.05 -21.55
CA THR A 371 -18.53 -20.70 -22.84
C THR A 371 -17.26 -20.12 -23.46
N ASN A 372 -16.29 -20.99 -23.74
CA ASN A 372 -15.00 -20.64 -24.37
C ASN A 372 -15.16 -19.85 -25.67
N GLU A 373 -14.40 -18.76 -25.82
CA GLU A 373 -14.16 -18.17 -27.13
C GLU A 373 -13.29 -19.12 -27.97
N THR A 374 -13.72 -19.34 -29.20
CA THR A 374 -13.15 -20.30 -30.16
C THR A 374 -11.92 -19.81 -30.90
N GLU A 375 -11.67 -18.49 -30.94
CA GLU A 375 -10.44 -17.92 -31.52
C GLU A 375 -9.36 -17.62 -30.45
N CYS A 376 -9.68 -17.74 -29.16
CA CYS A 376 -8.74 -17.55 -28.04
C CYS A 376 -7.92 -18.83 -27.75
N ASN A 377 -6.62 -18.67 -27.47
CA ASN A 377 -5.72 -19.76 -27.05
C ASN A 377 -4.59 -19.23 -26.14
N PRO A 378 -4.90 -18.89 -24.89
CA PRO A 378 -4.03 -18.12 -23.99
C PRO A 378 -2.75 -18.87 -23.58
N ILE A 379 -2.77 -20.21 -23.63
CA ILE A 379 -1.60 -21.09 -23.43
C ILE A 379 -0.42 -20.74 -24.38
N ALA A 380 -0.71 -20.12 -25.54
CA ALA A 380 0.32 -19.64 -26.46
C ALA A 380 0.48 -18.11 -26.41
N SER A 381 -0.63 -17.38 -26.30
CA SER A 381 -0.69 -15.91 -26.32
C SER A 381 -2.14 -15.43 -26.20
N SER A 382 -2.36 -14.20 -25.77
CA SER A 382 -3.67 -13.53 -25.84
C SER A 382 -4.12 -13.12 -27.27
N GLU A 383 -3.37 -13.47 -28.33
CA GLU A 383 -3.81 -13.25 -29.72
C GLU A 383 -5.07 -14.08 -30.02
N GLY A 384 -6.18 -13.39 -30.33
CA GLY A 384 -7.50 -14.01 -30.56
C GLY A 384 -8.44 -14.02 -29.36
N CYS A 385 -7.95 -13.62 -28.17
CA CYS A 385 -8.77 -13.47 -26.96
C CYS A 385 -9.39 -12.06 -26.87
N THR A 386 -10.51 -11.94 -26.15
CA THR A 386 -11.12 -10.64 -25.85
C THR A 386 -10.33 -10.01 -24.70
N MET A 387 -9.59 -8.93 -24.96
CA MET A 387 -8.83 -8.24 -23.92
C MET A 387 -9.76 -7.60 -22.89
N ALA A 388 -9.38 -7.71 -21.61
CA ALA A 388 -10.05 -7.01 -20.51
C ALA A 388 -9.68 -5.50 -20.52
N PRO A 389 -10.55 -4.61 -20.01
CA PRO A 389 -10.21 -3.19 -19.87
C PRO A 389 -8.92 -2.94 -19.08
N GLU A 390 -8.03 -2.10 -19.62
CA GLU A 390 -6.82 -1.61 -18.93
C GLU A 390 -7.15 -0.89 -17.60
N ARG A 391 -8.30 -0.19 -17.61
CA ARG A 391 -8.88 0.62 -16.54
C ARG A 391 -10.39 0.37 -16.51
N GLY A 392 -10.97 0.29 -15.32
CA GLY A 392 -12.37 -0.06 -15.13
C GLY A 392 -12.57 -1.57 -14.87
N PRO A 393 -13.81 -2.00 -14.65
CA PRO A 393 -14.11 -3.34 -14.17
C PRO A 393 -13.79 -4.43 -15.20
N VAL A 394 -13.04 -5.43 -14.75
CA VAL A 394 -12.71 -6.67 -15.48
C VAL A 394 -13.43 -7.90 -14.89
N ALA A 395 -13.87 -7.77 -13.64
CA ALA A 395 -14.51 -8.81 -12.86
C ALA A 395 -15.25 -8.17 -11.66
N PHE A 396 -15.93 -9.00 -10.86
CA PHE A 396 -16.45 -8.59 -9.55
C PHE A 396 -16.06 -9.59 -8.47
N ALA A 397 -15.79 -9.08 -7.27
CA ALA A 397 -15.47 -9.86 -6.09
C ALA A 397 -16.72 -10.56 -5.50
N VAL A 398 -16.54 -11.59 -4.67
CA VAL A 398 -17.68 -12.30 -4.04
C VAL A 398 -18.50 -11.43 -3.07
N ASN A 399 -17.97 -10.31 -2.59
CA ASN A 399 -18.71 -9.28 -1.84
C ASN A 399 -19.43 -8.25 -2.76
N GLY A 400 -19.27 -8.37 -4.08
CA GLY A 400 -19.87 -7.52 -5.11
C GLY A 400 -19.08 -6.26 -5.48
N VAL A 401 -17.97 -5.96 -4.79
CA VAL A 401 -17.04 -4.89 -5.15
C VAL A 401 -16.43 -5.14 -6.54
N ALA A 402 -16.17 -4.10 -7.32
CA ALA A 402 -15.55 -4.25 -8.63
C ALA A 402 -14.06 -4.66 -8.52
N ILE A 403 -13.62 -5.55 -9.40
CA ILE A 403 -12.20 -5.86 -9.63
C ILE A 403 -11.82 -5.14 -10.93
N TYR A 404 -10.77 -4.32 -10.90
CA TYR A 404 -10.35 -3.48 -12.02
C TYR A 404 -9.13 -4.06 -12.74
N GLY A 405 -8.90 -3.56 -13.97
CA GLY A 405 -7.65 -3.78 -14.70
C GLY A 405 -6.46 -3.13 -13.99
N PRO A 406 -5.22 -3.55 -14.32
CA PRO A 406 -4.02 -3.25 -13.52
C PRO A 406 -3.52 -1.79 -13.59
N GLU A 407 -4.20 -0.88 -14.31
CA GLU A 407 -3.80 0.53 -14.40
C GLU A 407 -4.81 1.48 -13.72
N ASP A 408 -4.30 2.57 -13.14
CA ASP A 408 -5.10 3.71 -12.66
C ASP A 408 -4.67 5.03 -13.34
N GLY A 409 -5.58 6.00 -13.37
CA GLY A 409 -5.30 7.37 -13.75
C GLY A 409 -4.76 7.52 -15.19
N PRO A 410 -3.65 8.26 -15.40
CA PRO A 410 -3.09 8.53 -16.72
C PRO A 410 -2.34 7.34 -17.34
N GLY A 411 -2.39 6.16 -16.70
CA GLY A 411 -1.75 4.92 -17.14
C GLY A 411 -0.48 4.62 -16.36
N GLY A 412 -0.07 3.36 -16.35
CA GLY A 412 0.94 2.83 -15.43
C GLY A 412 0.34 1.78 -14.49
N ASP A 413 1.13 0.77 -14.13
CA ASP A 413 0.74 -0.34 -13.25
C ASP A 413 0.55 0.18 -11.82
N ALA A 414 -0.71 0.19 -11.37
CA ALA A 414 -1.10 0.78 -10.09
C ALA A 414 -0.45 0.08 -8.88
N VAL A 415 -0.24 -1.23 -8.98
CA VAL A 415 0.31 -2.07 -7.91
C VAL A 415 1.83 -1.97 -7.91
N ALA A 416 2.49 -2.02 -9.07
CA ALA A 416 3.93 -1.77 -9.19
C ALA A 416 4.31 -0.35 -8.70
N GLY A 417 3.47 0.64 -8.97
CA GLY A 417 3.63 2.00 -8.42
C GLY A 417 3.51 2.04 -6.89
N GLN A 418 2.50 1.38 -6.32
CA GLN A 418 2.30 1.26 -4.87
C GLN A 418 3.45 0.55 -4.15
N GLU A 419 3.95 -0.56 -4.71
CA GLU A 419 5.08 -1.34 -4.18
C GLU A 419 6.45 -0.66 -4.38
N GLY A 420 6.48 0.51 -5.04
CA GLY A 420 7.67 1.33 -5.22
C GLY A 420 8.62 0.86 -6.32
N ALA A 421 8.12 0.10 -7.30
CA ALA A 421 8.91 -0.30 -8.47
C ALA A 421 9.32 0.91 -9.35
N TYR A 422 8.56 2.00 -9.29
CA TYR A 422 8.85 3.27 -9.96
C TYR A 422 8.27 4.49 -9.21
N GLU A 423 8.77 5.69 -9.50
CA GLU A 423 8.19 6.95 -9.03
C GLU A 423 7.17 7.47 -10.06
N GLU A 424 5.90 7.65 -9.66
CA GLU A 424 4.83 8.15 -10.52
C GLU A 424 4.77 9.70 -10.52
N ASP A 425 5.03 10.34 -11.65
CA ASP A 425 5.11 11.81 -11.78
C ASP A 425 3.95 12.46 -12.56
N ARG A 426 3.02 11.67 -13.14
CA ARG A 426 1.85 12.15 -13.90
C ARG A 426 0.65 12.37 -12.98
N GLN A 427 0.35 11.40 -12.11
CA GLN A 427 -0.70 11.44 -11.08
C GLN A 427 -0.39 10.41 -10.01
N ASN A 428 -0.22 10.84 -8.75
CA ASN A 428 0.01 9.93 -7.63
C ASN A 428 -1.11 8.89 -7.49
N VAL A 429 -0.87 7.66 -7.97
CA VAL A 429 -1.67 6.47 -7.64
C VAL A 429 -1.47 6.18 -6.15
N TRP A 430 -2.53 5.72 -5.49
CA TRP A 430 -2.49 5.30 -4.09
C TRP A 430 -3.51 4.19 -3.88
N LEU A 431 -3.04 3.04 -3.40
CA LEU A 431 -3.87 1.89 -3.06
C LEU A 431 -3.90 1.70 -1.53
N GLY A 432 -5.03 1.22 -1.03
CA GLY A 432 -5.26 1.02 0.40
C GLY A 432 -4.96 -0.40 0.87
N LEU A 433 -5.68 -0.81 1.93
CA LEU A 433 -5.78 -2.22 2.30
C LEU A 433 -6.30 -3.05 1.11
N CYS A 434 -5.79 -4.27 0.97
CA CYS A 434 -6.11 -5.20 -0.12
C CYS A 434 -5.87 -4.62 -1.53
N HIS A 435 -4.94 -3.67 -1.65
CA HIS A 435 -4.65 -2.93 -2.88
C HIS A 435 -5.91 -2.36 -3.56
N GLY A 436 -6.93 -2.00 -2.77
CA GLY A 436 -8.17 -1.38 -3.23
C GLY A 436 -8.31 0.07 -2.79
N HIS A 437 -9.05 0.88 -3.55
CA HIS A 437 -9.27 2.30 -3.25
C HIS A 437 -10.59 2.83 -3.87
N SER A 438 -10.94 4.09 -3.59
CA SER A 438 -12.16 4.73 -4.11
C SER A 438 -11.91 5.58 -5.36
N GLY A 439 -12.49 5.18 -6.48
CA GLY A 439 -12.45 5.90 -7.75
C GLY A 439 -13.38 7.13 -7.82
N PRO A 440 -13.36 7.88 -8.94
CA PRO A 440 -14.21 9.05 -9.14
C PRO A 440 -15.71 8.74 -9.00
N GLY A 441 -16.36 9.33 -7.99
CA GLY A 441 -17.75 9.02 -7.62
C GLY A 441 -17.90 8.16 -6.36
N GLY A 442 -16.78 7.74 -5.74
CA GLY A 442 -16.78 6.94 -4.53
C GLY A 442 -17.03 5.45 -4.78
N GLU A 443 -16.70 4.96 -5.98
CA GLU A 443 -16.75 3.54 -6.33
C GLU A 443 -15.48 2.85 -5.82
N TYR A 444 -15.59 2.08 -4.72
CA TYR A 444 -14.49 1.28 -4.21
C TYR A 444 -14.25 0.06 -5.11
N HIS A 445 -12.99 -0.25 -5.37
CA HIS A 445 -12.59 -1.35 -6.25
C HIS A 445 -11.18 -1.86 -5.93
N TYR A 446 -10.88 -3.11 -6.30
CA TYR A 446 -9.59 -3.78 -6.08
C TYR A 446 -8.71 -3.75 -7.33
N HIS A 447 -7.39 -3.56 -7.14
CA HIS A 447 -6.36 -3.74 -8.18
C HIS A 447 -5.50 -5.01 -7.98
N ALA A 448 -5.39 -5.52 -6.75
CA ALA A 448 -4.79 -6.81 -6.44
C ALA A 448 -5.46 -7.45 -5.19
N ASP A 449 -4.78 -8.43 -4.59
CA ASP A 449 -5.06 -9.00 -3.26
C ASP A 449 -6.52 -9.32 -2.90
N GLY A 450 -7.21 -10.04 -3.79
CA GLY A 450 -8.55 -10.57 -3.52
C GLY A 450 -8.62 -11.59 -2.36
N ASN A 451 -7.48 -12.03 -1.81
CA ASN A 451 -7.42 -13.01 -0.72
C ASN A 451 -7.91 -12.41 0.59
N CYS A 452 -7.72 -11.09 0.78
CA CYS A 452 -8.20 -10.38 1.96
C CYS A 452 -9.73 -10.48 2.14
N ILE A 453 -10.50 -10.69 1.06
CA ILE A 453 -11.97 -10.79 1.09
C ILE A 453 -12.45 -11.91 2.02
N HIS A 454 -11.63 -12.94 2.24
CA HIS A 454 -11.88 -14.06 3.16
C HIS A 454 -11.04 -14.00 4.45
N TRP A 455 -10.19 -12.99 4.63
CA TRP A 455 -9.42 -12.82 5.86
C TRP A 455 -10.27 -12.14 6.93
N HIS A 456 -10.19 -12.64 8.17
CA HIS A 456 -10.85 -12.05 9.32
C HIS A 456 -9.88 -11.97 10.51
N PRO A 457 -9.85 -10.86 11.26
CA PRO A 457 -8.90 -10.69 12.37
C PRO A 457 -9.22 -11.61 13.56
N GLU A 458 -8.26 -12.42 13.98
CA GLU A 458 -8.38 -13.25 15.18
C GLU A 458 -7.75 -12.61 16.44
N GLY A 459 -8.38 -12.80 17.59
CA GLY A 459 -7.83 -12.40 18.90
C GLY A 459 -7.69 -10.89 19.07
N GLU A 460 -6.44 -10.40 19.06
CA GLU A 460 -6.09 -8.97 19.18
C GLU A 460 -5.65 -8.35 17.84
N GLN A 461 -5.82 -9.07 16.72
CA GLN A 461 -5.52 -8.55 15.38
C GLN A 461 -6.56 -7.50 14.92
N THR A 462 -6.16 -6.69 13.94
CA THR A 462 -7.00 -5.67 13.29
C THR A 462 -6.62 -5.58 11.81
N TRP A 463 -7.45 -4.94 10.99
CA TRP A 463 -7.14 -4.70 9.58
C TRP A 463 -5.91 -3.80 9.37
N LEU A 464 -5.58 -2.93 10.32
CA LEU A 464 -4.31 -2.17 10.32
C LEU A 464 -3.05 -3.05 10.46
N ASN A 465 -3.20 -4.29 10.93
CA ASN A 465 -2.13 -5.28 11.02
C ASN A 465 -2.18 -6.29 9.87
N TYR A 466 -3.14 -6.18 8.94
CA TYR A 466 -3.24 -7.08 7.79
C TYR A 466 -2.06 -6.88 6.83
N SER A 467 -1.52 -7.99 6.33
CA SER A 467 -0.60 -8.01 5.21
C SER A 467 -0.73 -9.32 4.44
N ILE A 468 -0.48 -9.29 3.14
CA ILE A 468 -0.52 -10.49 2.31
C ILE A 468 0.46 -11.55 2.84
N GLU A 469 1.68 -11.18 3.21
CA GLU A 469 2.67 -12.08 3.84
C GLU A 469 2.16 -12.74 5.14
N SER A 470 1.33 -12.06 5.95
CA SER A 470 0.70 -12.65 7.14
C SER A 470 -0.48 -13.59 6.85
N SER A 471 -0.96 -13.60 5.60
CA SER A 471 -2.04 -14.49 5.13
C SER A 471 -1.59 -15.45 4.01
N ARG A 472 -0.31 -15.42 3.62
CA ARG A 472 0.32 -16.23 2.56
C ARG A 472 0.60 -17.67 3.00
N ASN A 473 -0.45 -18.36 3.42
CA ASN A 473 -0.41 -19.75 3.83
C ASN A 473 -0.75 -20.68 2.64
N VAL A 474 0.12 -21.66 2.38
CA VAL A 474 0.05 -22.55 1.20
C VAL A 474 -0.23 -23.99 1.66
N THR A 475 -1.34 -24.18 2.39
CA THR A 475 -1.76 -25.50 2.93
C THR A 475 -3.01 -26.07 2.29
N GLU A 476 -3.85 -25.24 1.67
CA GLU A 476 -5.08 -25.63 0.99
C GLU A 476 -5.35 -24.72 -0.20
N HIS A 477 -6.10 -25.21 -1.19
CA HIS A 477 -6.51 -24.43 -2.36
C HIS A 477 -7.33 -23.21 -1.91
N SER A 478 -7.03 -22.03 -2.44
CA SER A 478 -7.76 -20.80 -2.08
C SER A 478 -9.26 -20.91 -2.41
N PRO A 479 -10.14 -20.19 -1.68
CA PRO A 479 -11.54 -20.01 -2.07
C PRO A 479 -11.68 -19.12 -3.32
N ILE A 480 -12.89 -19.08 -3.90
CA ILE A 480 -13.27 -18.15 -4.96
C ILE A 480 -13.26 -16.72 -4.39
N VAL A 481 -12.48 -15.81 -4.96
CA VAL A 481 -12.44 -14.38 -4.59
C VAL A 481 -13.38 -13.53 -5.44
N GLY A 482 -13.75 -13.99 -6.64
CA GLY A 482 -14.65 -13.28 -7.55
C GLY A 482 -14.97 -14.07 -8.82
N PHE A 483 -15.63 -13.43 -9.77
CA PHE A 483 -15.96 -13.99 -11.09
C PHE A 483 -15.66 -12.98 -12.20
N ALA A 484 -15.09 -13.47 -13.30
CA ALA A 484 -14.85 -12.69 -14.50
C ALA A 484 -16.15 -12.44 -15.28
N LEU A 485 -16.18 -11.40 -16.13
CA LEU A 485 -17.38 -11.02 -16.89
C LEU A 485 -17.77 -12.02 -18.00
N ASP A 486 -16.95 -13.03 -18.27
CA ASP A 486 -17.28 -14.19 -19.12
C ASP A 486 -17.90 -15.37 -18.34
N GLY A 487 -18.01 -15.25 -17.02
CA GLY A 487 -18.59 -16.22 -16.10
C GLY A 487 -17.62 -17.23 -15.47
N TYR A 488 -16.33 -17.21 -15.81
CA TYR A 488 -15.35 -18.09 -15.15
C TYR A 488 -14.98 -17.59 -13.73
N PRO A 489 -14.77 -18.51 -12.76
CA PRO A 489 -14.40 -18.15 -11.40
C PRO A 489 -12.96 -17.64 -11.31
N ILE A 490 -12.72 -16.79 -10.31
CA ILE A 490 -11.39 -16.28 -9.92
C ILE A 490 -11.09 -16.79 -8.52
N TYR A 491 -10.02 -17.56 -8.37
CA TYR A 491 -9.52 -18.07 -7.09
C TYR A 491 -8.40 -17.18 -6.53
N GLY A 492 -8.08 -17.37 -5.24
CA GLY A 492 -6.90 -16.77 -4.61
C GLY A 492 -5.56 -17.29 -5.17
N PHE A 493 -4.42 -16.93 -4.56
CA PHE A 493 -3.09 -17.28 -5.09
C PHE A 493 -2.66 -18.74 -4.83
N VAL A 494 -3.46 -19.55 -4.12
CA VAL A 494 -3.16 -20.97 -3.89
C VAL A 494 -4.09 -21.85 -4.72
N GLY A 495 -3.51 -22.84 -5.39
CA GLY A 495 -4.21 -23.78 -6.28
C GLY A 495 -3.60 -25.18 -6.23
N TRP A 496 -3.88 -25.98 -7.26
CA TRP A 496 -3.28 -27.30 -7.47
C TRP A 496 -2.41 -27.32 -8.73
N ASP A 497 -1.32 -28.07 -8.69
CA ASP A 497 -0.46 -28.32 -9.85
C ASP A 497 -0.91 -29.54 -10.71
N ASP A 498 -0.13 -29.84 -11.75
CA ASP A 498 -0.35 -30.96 -12.71
C ASP A 498 -0.38 -32.36 -12.03
N ASP A 499 0.28 -32.52 -10.86
CA ASP A 499 0.29 -33.77 -10.07
C ASP A 499 -0.80 -33.75 -8.97
N GLY A 500 -1.42 -32.60 -8.69
CA GLY A 500 -2.49 -32.39 -7.72
C GLY A 500 -2.03 -31.91 -6.33
N GLU A 501 -0.78 -31.45 -6.21
CA GLU A 501 -0.22 -30.94 -4.96
C GLU A 501 -0.58 -29.45 -4.77
N VAL A 502 -0.65 -28.98 -3.52
CA VAL A 502 -1.02 -27.59 -3.20
C VAL A 502 0.17 -26.65 -3.40
N VAL A 503 0.00 -25.64 -4.27
CA VAL A 503 1.06 -24.69 -4.65
C VAL A 503 0.57 -23.24 -4.66
N GLU A 504 1.47 -22.28 -4.44
CA GLU A 504 1.22 -20.89 -4.81
C GLU A 504 1.33 -20.77 -6.33
N VAL A 505 0.26 -20.34 -6.99
CA VAL A 505 0.12 -20.28 -8.45
C VAL A 505 0.69 -18.96 -8.96
N THR A 506 1.63 -19.02 -9.89
CA THR A 506 2.45 -17.87 -10.29
C THR A 506 2.13 -17.36 -11.69
N SER A 507 2.27 -16.05 -11.88
CA SER A 507 2.10 -15.42 -13.19
C SER A 507 3.22 -15.79 -14.17
N SER A 508 2.86 -15.95 -15.44
CA SER A 508 3.79 -16.12 -16.57
C SER A 508 4.19 -14.79 -17.26
N TYR A 509 3.85 -13.65 -16.68
CA TYR A 509 4.30 -12.33 -17.14
C TYR A 509 5.56 -11.87 -16.43
N ARG A 510 6.39 -11.08 -17.12
CA ARG A 510 7.50 -10.33 -16.51
C ARG A 510 7.71 -8.98 -17.17
N LEU A 511 8.44 -8.09 -16.50
CA LEU A 511 8.89 -6.83 -17.07
C LEU A 511 9.86 -7.06 -18.24
N LYS A 512 9.74 -6.24 -19.29
CA LYS A 512 10.69 -6.17 -20.41
C LYS A 512 12.04 -5.60 -19.95
N ASP A 513 13.08 -5.86 -20.74
CA ASP A 513 14.50 -5.76 -20.37
C ASP A 513 15.01 -4.32 -20.07
N GLY A 514 14.59 -3.78 -18.93
CA GLY A 514 14.92 -2.42 -18.46
C GLY A 514 13.72 -1.52 -18.14
N GLU A 515 12.49 -2.00 -18.30
CA GLU A 515 11.25 -1.29 -17.93
C GLU A 515 10.87 -1.53 -16.45
N THR A 516 9.81 -0.87 -15.95
CA THR A 516 9.48 -0.85 -14.50
C THR A 516 7.99 -0.99 -14.15
N GLY A 517 7.08 -1.06 -15.13
CA GLY A 517 5.64 -0.95 -14.94
C GLY A 517 5.09 0.47 -15.11
N TYR A 518 5.97 1.46 -15.34
CA TYR A 518 5.60 2.86 -15.55
C TYR A 518 4.72 3.06 -16.80
N ASN A 519 4.92 2.28 -17.87
CA ASN A 519 4.04 2.31 -19.05
C ASN A 519 2.89 1.27 -18.95
N GLY A 520 2.65 0.70 -17.76
CA GLY A 520 1.54 -0.20 -17.50
C GLY A 520 1.68 -1.52 -18.24
N ILE A 521 0.60 -1.98 -18.87
CA ILE A 521 0.56 -3.26 -19.60
C ILE A 521 1.65 -3.30 -20.71
N ASP A 522 1.99 -2.14 -21.29
CA ASP A 522 3.01 -2.00 -22.34
C ASP A 522 4.45 -2.30 -21.85
N ASP A 523 4.71 -2.36 -20.54
CA ASP A 523 6.02 -2.75 -19.96
C ASP A 523 6.20 -4.27 -19.79
N TYR A 524 5.13 -5.06 -19.86
CA TYR A 524 5.17 -6.50 -19.55
C TYR A 524 5.15 -7.40 -20.79
N GLU A 525 5.85 -8.53 -20.75
CA GLU A 525 5.79 -9.60 -21.75
C GLU A 525 5.30 -10.92 -21.12
N TYR A 526 4.38 -11.60 -21.81
CA TYR A 526 4.00 -12.99 -21.51
C TYR A 526 5.09 -13.93 -22.00
N ILE A 527 5.51 -14.86 -21.15
CA ILE A 527 6.46 -15.93 -21.48
C ILE A 527 5.79 -17.26 -21.11
N ALA A 528 5.40 -18.05 -22.11
CA ALA A 528 4.89 -19.39 -21.87
C ALA A 528 5.90 -20.26 -21.10
N ASP A 529 5.38 -21.12 -20.22
CA ASP A 529 6.14 -21.98 -19.31
C ASP A 529 7.06 -21.20 -18.32
N LEU A 530 6.73 -19.93 -17.99
CA LEU A 530 7.52 -19.13 -17.02
C LEU A 530 7.03 -19.33 -15.59
N GLY A 531 5.74 -19.10 -15.37
CA GLY A 531 4.99 -19.51 -14.18
C GLY A 531 3.96 -20.56 -14.58
N ASP A 532 2.90 -20.67 -13.79
CA ASP A 532 1.89 -21.73 -13.91
C ASP A 532 0.71 -21.28 -14.80
N LEU A 533 0.39 -19.99 -14.79
CA LEU A 533 -0.77 -19.42 -15.50
C LEU A 533 -0.49 -19.06 -16.96
N ASP A 534 -1.56 -18.96 -17.74
CA ASP A 534 -1.53 -18.61 -19.17
C ASP A 534 -1.60 -17.09 -19.46
N ALA A 535 -1.68 -16.70 -20.74
CA ALA A 535 -1.70 -15.30 -21.15
C ALA A 535 -2.99 -14.52 -20.80
N CYS A 536 -4.02 -15.17 -20.27
CA CYS A 536 -5.15 -14.49 -19.65
C CYS A 536 -5.08 -14.47 -18.12
N ASN A 537 -4.04 -15.09 -17.53
CA ASN A 537 -3.82 -15.28 -16.10
C ASN A 537 -4.80 -16.28 -15.45
N GLY A 538 -5.11 -17.35 -16.19
CA GLY A 538 -5.83 -18.50 -15.67
C GLY A 538 -5.21 -19.83 -16.10
N GLN A 539 -5.91 -20.92 -15.81
CA GLN A 539 -5.51 -22.29 -16.13
C GLN A 539 -6.71 -23.23 -16.27
N TRP A 540 -6.48 -24.43 -16.82
CA TRP A 540 -7.46 -25.52 -16.89
C TRP A 540 -7.13 -26.61 -15.87
N GLY A 541 -7.99 -26.84 -14.89
CA GLY A 541 -7.77 -27.88 -13.89
C GLY A 541 -9.01 -28.19 -13.05
N PRO A 542 -9.00 -29.28 -12.26
CA PRO A 542 -9.94 -29.46 -11.17
C PRO A 542 -9.74 -28.36 -10.13
N THR A 543 -10.82 -27.94 -9.49
CA THR A 543 -10.79 -27.05 -8.31
C THR A 543 -11.69 -27.64 -7.23
N PRO A 544 -11.73 -27.09 -5.99
CA PRO A 544 -12.66 -27.53 -4.98
C PRO A 544 -14.12 -27.55 -5.48
N ASP A 545 -14.59 -26.50 -6.16
CA ASP A 545 -15.99 -26.37 -6.62
C ASP A 545 -16.27 -27.05 -7.95
N TYR A 546 -15.23 -27.28 -8.76
CA TYR A 546 -15.32 -27.88 -10.08
C TYR A 546 -14.40 -29.12 -10.15
N PRO A 547 -14.74 -30.22 -9.45
CA PRO A 547 -13.88 -31.41 -9.36
C PRO A 547 -13.74 -32.18 -10.68
N ASP A 548 -14.68 -32.03 -11.63
CA ASP A 548 -14.56 -32.54 -13.00
C ASP A 548 -13.67 -31.67 -13.91
N GLY A 549 -13.26 -30.48 -13.43
CA GLY A 549 -12.40 -29.53 -14.14
C GLY A 549 -13.14 -28.35 -14.78
N ILE A 550 -12.58 -27.14 -14.63
CA ILE A 550 -13.02 -25.92 -15.32
C ILE A 550 -11.81 -25.04 -15.67
N TYR A 551 -11.98 -24.12 -16.61
CA TYR A 551 -11.08 -22.98 -16.72
C TYR A 551 -11.34 -22.01 -15.56
N HIS A 552 -10.28 -21.50 -14.94
CA HIS A 552 -10.38 -20.59 -13.82
C HIS A 552 -9.19 -19.64 -13.76
N TYR A 553 -9.45 -18.43 -13.30
CA TYR A 553 -8.45 -17.39 -13.06
C TYR A 553 -7.87 -17.51 -11.65
N HIS A 554 -6.69 -16.93 -11.42
CA HIS A 554 -6.09 -16.83 -10.09
C HIS A 554 -5.64 -15.40 -9.79
N THR A 555 -5.75 -14.98 -8.53
CA THR A 555 -5.00 -13.82 -8.06
C THR A 555 -3.52 -14.15 -8.05
N THR A 556 -2.66 -13.20 -8.41
CA THR A 556 -1.21 -13.42 -8.46
C THR A 556 -0.45 -12.36 -7.71
N TRP A 557 0.49 -12.78 -6.86
CA TRP A 557 1.38 -11.88 -6.11
C TRP A 557 2.81 -11.92 -6.62
N VAL A 558 3.28 -13.09 -7.08
CA VAL A 558 4.57 -13.25 -7.75
C VAL A 558 4.44 -13.89 -9.13
N ASN A 559 5.44 -13.65 -9.97
CA ASN A 559 5.64 -14.38 -11.22
C ASN A 559 6.63 -15.55 -11.02
N GLY A 560 6.76 -16.43 -12.02
CA GLY A 560 7.68 -17.58 -11.97
C GLY A 560 9.18 -17.25 -11.90
N GLU A 561 9.59 -15.99 -12.07
CA GLU A 561 10.97 -15.52 -11.81
C GLU A 561 11.17 -14.98 -10.37
N GLY A 562 10.11 -14.94 -9.55
CA GLY A 562 10.10 -14.35 -8.21
C GLY A 562 10.00 -12.80 -8.20
N GLY A 563 9.63 -12.21 -9.33
CA GLY A 563 9.25 -10.80 -9.46
C GLY A 563 7.75 -10.59 -9.23
N ILE A 564 7.26 -9.38 -9.56
CA ILE A 564 5.87 -8.96 -9.32
C ILE A 564 4.85 -9.76 -10.13
N GLY A 565 3.76 -10.19 -9.48
CA GLY A 565 2.69 -11.01 -10.04
C GLY A 565 1.67 -10.28 -10.91
N PHE A 566 2.10 -9.31 -11.72
CA PHE A 566 1.24 -8.72 -12.75
C PHE A 566 0.65 -9.84 -13.64
N PRO A 567 -0.63 -9.82 -14.02
CA PRO A 567 -1.60 -8.73 -13.92
C PRO A 567 -2.52 -8.77 -12.69
N TYR A 568 -2.15 -9.50 -11.63
CA TYR A 568 -2.86 -9.60 -10.34
C TYR A 568 -4.22 -10.29 -10.35
N PHE A 569 -5.00 -10.19 -11.44
CA PHE A 569 -6.29 -10.86 -11.66
C PHE A 569 -6.37 -11.50 -13.06
N LEU A 570 -6.73 -10.73 -14.10
CA LEU A 570 -6.82 -11.20 -15.49
C LEU A 570 -6.54 -10.10 -16.52
N LEU A 571 -6.05 -10.49 -17.70
CA LEU A 571 -5.83 -9.59 -18.85
C LEU A 571 -6.76 -9.85 -20.04
N CYS A 572 -7.35 -11.02 -20.13
CA CYS A 572 -8.28 -11.35 -21.20
C CYS A 572 -9.31 -12.40 -20.78
N TYR A 573 -10.43 -12.40 -21.48
CA TYR A 573 -11.50 -13.36 -21.33
C TYR A 573 -11.22 -14.60 -22.16
N GLN A 574 -11.22 -15.76 -21.51
CA GLN A 574 -11.16 -17.08 -22.13
C GLN A 574 -12.54 -17.49 -22.63
N GLY A 575 -13.60 -16.99 -21.99
CA GLY A 575 -14.98 -17.12 -22.44
C GLY A 575 -15.50 -15.95 -23.27
N VAL A 576 -16.71 -16.11 -23.77
CA VAL A 576 -17.46 -15.08 -24.48
C VAL A 576 -18.14 -14.15 -23.46
N VAL A 577 -17.73 -12.87 -23.44
CA VAL A 577 -18.44 -11.81 -22.70
C VAL A 577 -19.67 -11.35 -23.49
N GLU A 578 -20.85 -11.36 -22.88
CA GLU A 578 -22.05 -10.76 -23.48
C GLU A 578 -22.05 -9.22 -23.29
N GLU A 579 -21.72 -8.47 -24.34
CA GLU A 579 -21.87 -7.00 -24.34
C GLU A 579 -23.35 -6.61 -24.13
N GLY A 580 -23.66 -5.97 -22.99
CA GLY A 580 -24.99 -5.40 -22.74
C GLY A 580 -25.31 -4.25 -23.70
N GLU A 581 -26.56 -4.15 -24.19
CA GLU A 581 -27.02 -3.13 -25.15
C GLU A 581 -27.15 -1.70 -24.55
N ASP A 582 -26.11 -1.16 -23.89
CA ASP A 582 -26.00 0.27 -23.59
C ASP A 582 -24.54 0.78 -23.71
N PRO A 583 -24.16 1.37 -24.87
CA PRO A 583 -22.84 1.98 -25.07
C PRO A 583 -22.63 3.29 -24.29
N CYS A 584 -23.58 3.66 -23.43
CA CYS A 584 -23.49 4.76 -22.47
C CYS A 584 -23.60 4.27 -21.00
N ALA A 585 -23.57 2.95 -20.73
CA ALA A 585 -23.54 2.38 -19.37
C ALA A 585 -22.16 2.56 -18.72
N GLY A 586 -21.93 3.78 -18.22
CA GLY A 586 -20.73 4.21 -17.51
C GLY A 586 -20.76 5.72 -17.31
N PHE A 587 -19.66 6.27 -16.81
CA PHE A 587 -19.45 7.72 -16.67
C PHE A 587 -20.43 8.43 -15.72
N GLY A 588 -20.19 8.23 -14.41
CA GLY A 588 -20.40 9.30 -13.44
C GLY A 588 -19.74 10.60 -13.95
N VAL A 589 -20.45 11.72 -13.82
CA VAL A 589 -20.05 13.01 -14.40
C VAL A 589 -18.64 13.44 -13.91
N THR A 590 -17.73 13.97 -14.73
CA THR A 590 -17.95 14.93 -15.85
C THR A 590 -16.80 14.86 -16.86
N TRP A 591 -17.09 14.91 -18.17
CA TRP A 591 -16.07 14.96 -19.23
C TRP A 591 -15.26 16.27 -19.19
N GLY A 592 -14.12 16.24 -18.48
CA GLY A 592 -13.20 17.37 -18.31
C GLY A 592 -12.31 17.64 -19.54
N PRO A 593 -11.68 18.82 -19.61
CA PRO A 593 -10.81 19.20 -20.73
C PRO A 593 -9.50 18.40 -20.73
N GLY A 594 -9.50 17.29 -21.47
CA GLY A 594 -8.35 16.39 -21.62
C GLY A 594 -8.75 15.04 -22.24
N ILE A 595 -9.97 14.58 -21.92
CA ILE A 595 -10.56 13.36 -22.48
C ILE A 595 -11.18 13.68 -23.85
N GLY A 596 -11.23 12.69 -24.75
CA GLY A 596 -11.80 12.82 -26.08
C GLY A 596 -13.31 13.09 -26.10
N PRO A 597 -13.89 13.50 -27.24
CA PRO A 597 -15.34 13.61 -27.39
C PRO A 597 -16.00 12.22 -27.23
N PRO A 598 -17.22 12.14 -26.68
CA PRO A 598 -17.92 10.88 -26.51
C PRO A 598 -18.26 10.21 -27.86
N PRO A 599 -18.55 8.90 -27.88
CA PRO A 599 -19.03 8.19 -29.07
C PRO A 599 -20.28 8.84 -29.70
N GLU A 600 -20.49 8.64 -31.01
CA GLU A 600 -21.66 9.16 -31.75
C GLU A 600 -22.97 8.50 -31.29
N GLY A 601 -23.50 8.93 -30.13
CA GLY A 601 -24.74 8.42 -29.54
C GLY A 601 -25.11 9.04 -28.19
N CYS A 602 -24.14 9.19 -27.28
CA CYS A 602 -24.39 9.58 -25.87
C CYS A 602 -24.61 11.09 -25.65
N ASP A 603 -25.10 11.82 -26.66
CA ASP A 603 -25.21 13.29 -26.64
C ASP A 603 -26.62 13.75 -26.21
N GLN A 604 -26.72 14.31 -24.98
CA GLN A 604 -27.90 14.91 -24.32
C GLN A 604 -28.95 13.96 -23.69
N GLY A 605 -28.89 13.82 -22.36
CA GLY A 605 -30.05 13.45 -21.53
C GLY A 605 -31.11 14.58 -21.45
N PRO A 606 -32.42 14.29 -21.45
CA PRO A 606 -33.48 15.31 -21.43
C PRO A 606 -33.86 15.76 -20.00
N GLY A 607 -33.91 17.05 -19.67
CA GLY A 607 -33.50 18.21 -20.44
C GLY A 607 -33.99 19.55 -19.86
N GLY A 608 -33.22 20.63 -20.06
CA GLY A 608 -33.55 22.00 -19.60
C GLY A 608 -34.62 22.73 -20.45
N GLY A 609 -35.75 22.09 -20.74
CA GLY A 609 -36.73 22.54 -21.73
C GLY A 609 -37.76 23.56 -21.22
N GLY A 610 -37.47 24.87 -21.35
CA GLY A 610 -38.40 25.93 -20.94
C GLY A 610 -39.32 26.48 -22.05
N GLN A 611 -40.58 26.04 -22.13
CA GLN A 611 -41.69 26.85 -22.67
C GLN A 611 -43.07 26.34 -22.20
N GLY A 612 -44.00 27.25 -21.93
CA GLY A 612 -45.28 26.93 -21.26
C GLY A 612 -46.50 26.87 -22.18
N GLY A 613 -47.65 26.45 -21.64
CA GLY A 613 -48.95 26.84 -22.19
C GLY A 613 -50.06 25.80 -22.31
N GLY A 614 -50.60 25.29 -21.19
CA GLY A 614 -52.04 24.99 -21.07
C GLY A 614 -52.54 23.60 -21.52
N GLY A 615 -53.16 22.88 -20.57
CA GLY A 615 -53.97 21.67 -20.78
C GLY A 615 -54.85 21.42 -19.55
N GLN A 616 -56.02 20.78 -19.71
CA GLN A 616 -56.97 20.54 -18.60
C GLN A 616 -57.32 19.06 -18.43
N GLY A 617 -57.41 18.63 -17.17
CA GLY A 617 -58.06 17.38 -16.74
C GLY A 617 -57.09 16.29 -16.24
N GLY A 618 -57.41 15.52 -15.19
CA GLY A 618 -58.52 15.71 -14.25
C GLY A 618 -58.91 14.48 -13.43
N GLY A 619 -58.50 14.42 -12.16
CA GLY A 619 -58.87 13.37 -11.19
C GLY A 619 -57.93 12.15 -11.20
N GLN A 620 -57.83 11.34 -10.12
CA GLN A 620 -58.44 11.39 -8.78
C GLN A 620 -57.51 10.67 -7.76
N GLN A 621 -57.45 11.18 -6.52
CA GLN A 621 -57.32 10.47 -5.20
C GLN A 621 -56.21 9.38 -5.02
N SER A 622 -55.51 9.26 -3.89
CA SER A 622 -55.76 9.77 -2.53
C SER A 622 -54.46 10.07 -1.74
N SER A 623 -54.56 11.07 -0.87
CA SER A 623 -53.74 11.34 0.33
C SER A 623 -53.45 10.11 1.21
N SER A 624 -52.36 10.05 1.99
CA SER A 624 -52.17 10.82 3.26
C SER A 624 -50.71 11.26 3.55
N THR A 625 -50.36 12.55 3.55
CA THR A 625 -50.29 13.50 4.72
C THR A 625 -49.25 13.15 5.80
N SER A 626 -48.51 14.05 6.46
CA SER A 626 -48.28 15.52 6.37
C SER A 626 -47.16 15.87 7.39
N SER A 627 -46.40 16.97 7.31
CA SER A 627 -46.88 18.35 7.52
C SER A 627 -45.82 19.42 7.22
N LEU A 628 -46.28 20.56 6.68
CA LEU A 628 -45.51 21.80 6.54
C LEU A 628 -45.80 22.77 7.70
N ILE A 629 -44.83 23.60 8.06
CA ILE A 629 -45.07 24.93 8.68
C ILE A 629 -44.19 25.96 7.97
N ALA A 630 -44.79 27.02 7.43
CA ALA A 630 -44.09 28.15 6.82
C ALA A 630 -44.91 29.45 6.94
N ILE A 631 -44.29 30.55 7.39
CA ILE A 631 -44.82 31.93 7.41
C ILE A 631 -43.64 32.90 7.10
N PRO A 632 -43.81 34.05 6.39
CA PRO A 632 -42.73 34.58 5.54
C PRO A 632 -42.30 36.07 5.71
N ALA A 633 -41.10 36.36 5.16
CA ALA A 633 -40.68 37.55 4.37
C ALA A 633 -40.39 38.96 4.98
N GLU A 634 -39.57 39.72 4.21
CA GLU A 634 -39.21 41.17 4.25
C GLU A 634 -38.16 41.61 5.32
N SER A 635 -37.09 42.40 5.06
CA SER A 635 -36.56 43.16 3.89
C SER A 635 -35.04 43.58 4.10
N PRO A 636 -34.30 44.20 3.13
CA PRO A 636 -32.81 44.17 3.03
C PRO A 636 -32.08 45.57 3.03
N PRO A 637 -30.78 45.76 2.63
CA PRO A 637 -29.61 44.87 2.43
C PRO A 637 -28.47 45.17 3.47
N PRO A 638 -27.24 45.80 3.27
CA PRO A 638 -26.50 46.37 2.11
C PRO A 638 -24.94 46.11 1.97
N ILE A 639 -24.50 45.62 0.81
CA ILE A 639 -23.26 46.03 0.03
C ILE A 639 -21.82 45.58 0.45
N SER A 640 -21.08 45.12 -0.58
CA SER A 640 -19.60 44.91 -0.74
C SER A 640 -18.93 43.69 -0.07
N GLY A 641 -17.98 42.99 -0.72
CA GLY A 641 -17.58 43.08 -2.15
C GLY A 641 -16.38 42.20 -2.56
N ALA A 642 -16.37 41.77 -3.83
CA ALA A 642 -15.26 41.18 -4.61
C ALA A 642 -14.42 40.03 -3.98
N ALA A 643 -14.68 38.80 -4.43
CA ALA A 643 -13.69 37.72 -4.46
C ALA A 643 -13.03 37.65 -5.85
N LEU A 644 -11.76 37.22 -5.93
CA LEU A 644 -11.00 37.08 -7.17
C LEU A 644 -10.38 35.69 -7.27
N LEU A 645 -10.36 35.13 -8.48
CA LEU A 645 -9.69 33.88 -8.81
C LEU A 645 -8.16 34.05 -8.83
N ILE A 646 -7.44 33.08 -8.25
CA ILE A 646 -6.07 32.72 -8.69
C ILE A 646 -6.03 31.19 -8.75
N ALA A 647 -5.58 30.65 -9.89
CA ALA A 647 -5.13 29.27 -10.01
C ALA A 647 -3.59 29.27 -10.06
N VAL A 648 -2.96 28.22 -9.55
CA VAL A 648 -1.50 28.03 -9.61
C VAL A 648 -1.22 26.90 -10.59
N ALA A 649 -0.24 27.10 -11.47
CA ALA A 649 0.29 26.08 -12.38
C ALA A 649 1.75 25.79 -12.02
N ALA A 650 2.16 24.53 -12.10
CA ALA A 650 3.49 24.07 -11.67
C ALA A 650 4.16 23.20 -12.75
N VAL A 651 5.19 23.76 -13.40
CA VAL A 651 6.26 23.14 -14.21
C VAL A 651 7.39 24.18 -14.23
N GLY A 652 8.70 23.92 -14.10
CA GLY A 652 9.55 22.76 -13.75
C GLY A 652 10.93 23.36 -13.36
N ILE A 653 12.05 22.68 -13.10
CA ILE A 653 12.64 21.42 -13.59
C ILE A 653 13.70 20.99 -12.54
N ARG A 654 13.99 19.69 -12.39
CA ARG A 654 15.23 19.20 -11.73
C ARG A 654 16.11 18.39 -12.72
N ALA A 655 17.42 18.56 -12.59
CA ALA A 655 18.50 17.88 -13.31
C ALA A 655 19.83 18.28 -12.61
N LEU A 656 20.82 17.44 -12.31
CA LEU A 656 21.03 15.99 -12.47
C LEU A 656 21.88 15.48 -11.28
N ALA A 657 21.73 14.22 -10.88
CA ALA A 657 22.65 13.57 -9.93
C ALA A 657 22.72 12.03 -10.11
N SER A 658 22.92 11.56 -11.35
CA SER A 658 23.11 10.12 -11.64
C SER A 658 24.45 9.59 -11.10
N GLY A 659 24.43 8.62 -10.19
CA GLY A 659 25.59 7.85 -9.74
C GLY A 659 25.43 6.36 -10.06
N GLU A 660 26.50 5.69 -10.50
CA GLU A 660 26.42 4.30 -10.97
C GLU A 660 26.40 3.27 -9.81
N ALA A 661 25.31 2.50 -9.73
CA ALA A 661 25.26 1.20 -9.06
C ALA A 661 24.49 0.21 -9.98
N ALA A 662 24.91 -1.05 -10.04
CA ALA A 662 24.23 -2.07 -10.85
C ALA A 662 22.92 -2.49 -10.15
N ARG A 663 21.74 -2.45 -10.80
CA ARG A 663 21.25 -3.42 -11.80
C ARG A 663 21.53 -4.87 -11.41
N GLY A 664 20.47 -5.61 -11.04
CA GLY A 664 20.53 -7.08 -11.03
C GLY A 664 19.91 -7.83 -9.84
N GLN A 665 18.91 -7.28 -9.15
CA GLN A 665 17.93 -8.05 -8.34
C GLN A 665 16.81 -7.12 -7.85
N ALA A 666 15.55 -7.47 -8.11
CA ALA A 666 14.41 -6.89 -7.41
C ALA A 666 14.31 -7.61 -6.05
N GLY A 667 14.86 -7.00 -5.00
CA GLY A 667 14.70 -7.49 -3.63
C GLY A 667 13.41 -6.92 -3.05
N THR A 668 12.60 -7.74 -2.40
CA THR A 668 11.36 -7.32 -1.74
C THR A 668 11.64 -6.20 -0.73
N THR A 669 11.09 -5.03 -1.01
CA THR A 669 11.08 -3.87 -0.13
C THR A 669 10.20 -4.18 1.08
N ARG A 670 10.75 -4.13 2.29
CA ARG A 670 9.92 -4.16 3.51
C ARG A 670 9.03 -2.92 3.50
N GLY A 671 7.71 -3.13 3.61
CA GLY A 671 6.70 -2.08 3.46
C GLY A 671 6.97 -0.85 4.33
N CYS A 672 7.38 0.24 3.71
CA CYS A 672 7.44 1.56 4.35
C CYS A 672 6.06 2.22 4.29
N HIS A 673 5.13 1.77 5.15
CA HIS A 673 3.87 2.50 5.35
C HIS A 673 4.18 3.94 5.80
N PRO A 674 3.75 4.98 5.05
CA PRO A 674 3.84 6.35 5.53
C PRO A 674 2.80 6.55 6.62
N VAL A 675 3.25 6.62 7.89
CA VAL A 675 2.38 6.96 9.02
C VAL A 675 1.81 8.37 8.79
N PRO A 676 0.47 8.56 8.74
CA PRO A 676 -0.13 9.87 8.57
C PRO A 676 0.12 10.80 9.77
N VAL A 677 0.09 12.11 9.52
CA VAL A 677 0.29 13.20 10.51
C VAL A 677 -1.04 13.82 10.92
#